data_AF-A0A2V1AUG5-F1
#
_entry.id   AF-A0A2V1AUG5-F1
#
_cell.length_a   1.000
_cell.length_b   1.000
_cell.length_c   1.000
_cell.angle_alpha   90.00
_cell.angle_beta   90.00
_cell.angle_gamma   90.00
#
_symmetry.space_group_name_H-M   'P 1'
#
loop_
_entity.id
_entity.type
_entity.pdbx_description
1 polymer ?
#
loop_
_entity_poly.entity_id
_entity_poly.type
_entity_poly.pdbx_seq_one_letter_code
_entity_poly.pdbx_strand_id
1 'polypeptide(L)'
;MAHENVWFSHPRHYGKGSRKCRVCGTHSGLIRKYGLDVCRQCFREKAKDIGFNNEQLKKDGNLRDDVYVRDFDDQPKSWQDVRNTVKETLNPALKDVPREELEKDLQHAEIRTDSARKNPAARKDGSSKQDIKDETTRQNKISPLISKLSSSAPNDRSVALSAIMVLAEDARMRRLLLKERLVTTIMEQTLNDSNDEIVVESFGLLRNLTIEEGHEVAKHLWRSDIWAAIEKGLEKIESSFDFITNNSEKKMEKKRVLMLYDFTENLLSLVVAIASSSEELYNLIYGKIDKVLSLVIPLLAFNTPKLKTSLKLFNALLDLIYEFASESSDFVEQLVNNTKFSLGSIEEAIKDPSHEKNHLGKILVEGIRFHIYEVDPQARQETGKETASLSILGNIFQTISGTNLEEIHKQLNTTSTDPVQKKQPEEENDGEKPKDIDVPFGGDSPEKVQAAADLQAIDVTIDLFTSICEFLALEEASEGAPVDLSDSVVSLLLETALPSCLHLLRFDQEHGAGLALTEKVLVALNNLSWLFVSSSAIPVAWYSCIPELWDAIESVSGKADIDTQRLCLNVLWALSKCLGPEVQRKVNPEMVESLLNKCQEVIGNASQQEDPALELDFVLSSVGFVGTLAQTIGNVDVTRRAGQKQGVEIVVETLNLIFDIFGDAEFEYDLPVFVEGGFLTRLEKLEPAVHSCYKRTDKHREPELRARAEEAWNNLNRFIDYKRHERS
;
A
#
# COMPACT_ATOMS: atom_id res chain seq x y z
N MET A 1 -7.08 39.00 36.25
CA MET A 1 -8.17 39.52 35.41
C MET A 1 -7.63 40.50 34.35
N ALA A 2 -6.93 39.97 33.34
CA ALA A 2 -6.48 40.74 32.17
C ALA A 2 -6.41 39.87 30.88
N HIS A 3 -6.86 38.61 30.92
CA HIS A 3 -6.70 37.63 29.83
C HIS A 3 -8.01 37.30 29.09
N GLU A 4 -9.15 37.91 29.47
CA GLU A 4 -10.43 37.74 28.77
C GLU A 4 -10.74 38.87 27.76
N ASN A 5 -10.03 40.00 27.81
CA ASN A 5 -10.34 41.19 26.99
C ASN A 5 -9.55 41.30 25.67
N VAL A 6 -8.86 40.25 25.21
CA VAL A 6 -8.02 40.32 23.98
C VAL A 6 -8.40 39.30 22.91
N TRP A 7 -9.33 38.38 23.16
CA TRP A 7 -9.94 37.57 22.11
C TRP A 7 -11.22 38.24 21.60
N PHE A 8 -11.31 38.49 20.27
CA PHE A 8 -12.42 39.15 19.54
C PHE A 8 -12.49 40.69 19.51
N SER A 9 -11.36 41.41 19.59
CA SER A 9 -11.36 42.88 19.39
C SER A 9 -11.73 43.34 17.96
N HIS A 10 -11.80 42.44 16.97
CA HIS A 10 -12.32 42.72 15.63
C HIS A 10 -13.21 41.58 15.10
N PRO A 11 -14.40 41.88 14.55
CA PRO A 11 -15.23 40.91 13.83
C PRO A 11 -14.45 40.32 12.65
N ARG A 12 -14.26 39.01 12.61
CA ARG A 12 -13.64 38.32 11.46
C ARG A 12 -14.74 37.86 10.50
N HIS A 13 -14.71 38.36 9.26
CA HIS A 13 -15.72 38.02 8.24
C HIS A 13 -15.40 36.72 7.45
N TYR A 14 -14.25 36.08 7.70
CA TYR A 14 -13.81 34.85 7.01
C TYR A 14 -13.14 33.84 7.97
N GLY A 15 -13.16 32.55 7.61
CA GLY A 15 -12.58 31.44 8.40
C GLY A 15 -13.60 30.58 9.18
N LYS A 16 -13.14 29.48 9.82
CA LYS A 16 -14.00 28.52 10.55
C LYS A 16 -14.78 29.15 11.73
N GLY A 17 -14.31 30.27 12.28
CA GLY A 17 -15.00 31.02 13.34
C GLY A 17 -15.88 32.18 12.87
N SER A 18 -15.96 32.49 11.56
CA SER A 18 -16.73 33.64 11.06
C SER A 18 -18.22 33.36 10.85
N ARG A 19 -18.61 32.08 10.83
CA ARG A 19 -19.98 31.64 10.54
C ARG A 19 -20.50 30.79 11.69
N LYS A 20 -21.74 31.07 12.09
CA LYS A 20 -22.44 30.37 13.17
C LYS A 20 -23.78 29.86 12.66
N CYS A 21 -24.25 28.77 13.23
CA CYS A 21 -25.59 28.25 13.03
C CYS A 21 -26.61 29.36 13.28
N ARG A 22 -27.51 29.60 12.33
CA ARG A 22 -28.54 30.62 12.45
C ARG A 22 -29.57 30.34 13.56
N VAL A 23 -29.66 29.09 14.01
CA VAL A 23 -30.62 28.64 15.04
C VAL A 23 -29.97 28.64 16.43
N CYS A 24 -28.85 27.95 16.62
CA CYS A 24 -28.24 27.77 17.95
C CYS A 24 -26.89 28.50 18.14
N GLY A 25 -26.40 29.22 17.14
CA GLY A 25 -25.14 29.96 17.24
C GLY A 25 -23.87 29.11 17.27
N THR A 26 -23.95 27.78 17.15
CA THR A 26 -22.75 26.91 17.11
C THR A 26 -21.93 27.13 15.84
N HIS A 27 -20.61 27.06 15.97
CA HIS A 27 -19.67 27.14 14.84
C HIS A 27 -19.35 25.75 14.24
N SER A 28 -19.80 24.66 14.89
CA SER A 28 -19.47 23.28 14.52
C SER A 28 -20.58 22.60 13.72
N GLY A 29 -20.22 21.75 12.76
CA GLY A 29 -21.17 20.91 12.03
C GLY A 29 -22.19 21.68 11.16
N LEU A 30 -21.78 22.82 10.60
CA LEU A 30 -22.60 23.68 9.74
C LEU A 30 -22.88 23.05 8.36
N ILE A 31 -24.16 22.97 7.99
CA ILE A 31 -24.63 22.67 6.63
C ILE A 31 -24.57 23.97 5.82
N ARG A 32 -23.58 24.03 4.92
CA ARG A 32 -23.24 25.22 4.12
C ARG A 32 -23.89 25.21 2.73
N LYS A 33 -24.34 24.04 2.27
CA LYS A 33 -24.94 23.87 0.95
C LYS A 33 -26.29 24.60 0.91
N TYR A 34 -26.63 25.18 -0.23
CA TYR A 34 -27.88 25.92 -0.46
C TYR A 34 -28.07 27.19 0.41
N GLY A 35 -27.01 27.65 1.10
CA GLY A 35 -27.04 28.86 1.92
C GLY A 35 -27.87 28.73 3.21
N LEU A 36 -28.06 27.49 3.70
CA LEU A 36 -28.83 27.22 4.91
C LEU A 36 -28.14 27.78 6.17
N ASP A 37 -26.82 27.61 6.30
CA ASP A 37 -26.03 27.98 7.48
C ASP A 37 -26.65 27.54 8.82
N VAL A 38 -27.19 26.32 8.87
CA VAL A 38 -27.74 25.66 10.07
C VAL A 38 -26.86 24.47 10.43
N CYS A 39 -26.63 24.19 11.72
CA CYS A 39 -25.91 22.99 12.12
C CYS A 39 -26.75 21.73 11.93
N ARG A 40 -26.09 20.58 11.75
CA ARG A 40 -26.75 19.28 11.51
C ARG A 40 -27.80 18.91 12.56
N GLN A 41 -27.58 19.29 13.82
CA GLN A 41 -28.53 19.03 14.92
C GLN A 41 -29.80 19.86 14.78
N CYS A 42 -29.68 21.18 14.66
CA CYS A 42 -30.83 22.06 14.45
C CYS A 42 -31.56 21.76 13.13
N PHE A 43 -30.83 21.33 12.10
CA PHE A 43 -31.46 20.89 10.85
C PHE A 43 -32.33 19.66 11.06
N ARG A 44 -31.88 18.65 11.81
CA ARG A 44 -32.69 17.44 12.10
C ARG A 44 -33.93 17.77 12.95
N GLU A 45 -33.78 18.65 13.93
CA GLU A 45 -34.89 19.09 14.79
C GLU A 45 -35.94 19.89 14.03
N LYS A 46 -35.52 20.68 13.04
CA LYS A 46 -36.38 21.55 12.24
C LYS A 46 -36.70 21.01 10.85
N ALA A 47 -36.23 19.80 10.52
CA ALA A 47 -36.36 19.21 9.19
C ALA A 47 -37.83 19.16 8.73
N LYS A 48 -38.72 18.71 9.61
CA LYS A 48 -40.17 18.68 9.33
C LYS A 48 -40.76 20.07 9.09
N ASP A 49 -40.38 21.05 9.91
CA ASP A 49 -40.83 22.45 9.80
C ASP A 49 -40.32 23.11 8.50
N ILE A 50 -39.20 22.61 7.95
CA ILE A 50 -38.59 23.05 6.68
C ILE A 50 -39.15 22.29 5.46
N GLY A 51 -39.99 21.27 5.68
CA GLY A 51 -40.60 20.47 4.61
C GLY A 51 -39.86 19.16 4.26
N PHE A 52 -38.88 18.75 5.06
CA PHE A 52 -38.20 17.45 4.94
C PHE A 52 -38.88 16.42 5.85
N ASN A 53 -39.59 15.46 5.27
CA ASN A 53 -40.21 14.35 6.01
C ASN A 53 -39.48 13.02 5.73
N ASN A 54 -39.21 12.23 6.77
CA ASN A 54 -38.38 11.01 6.70
C ASN A 54 -39.00 9.85 5.87
N GLU A 55 -40.22 10.00 5.36
CA GLU A 55 -40.96 8.93 4.65
C GLU A 55 -40.69 8.91 3.13
N GLN A 56 -39.84 9.80 2.60
CA GLN A 56 -39.50 9.83 1.17
C GLN A 56 -38.43 8.82 0.71
N LEU A 57 -37.88 8.00 1.62
CA LEU A 57 -36.79 7.05 1.32
C LEU A 57 -37.20 5.56 1.36
N LYS A 58 -38.46 5.25 1.04
CA LYS A 58 -38.88 3.89 0.65
C LYS A 58 -39.88 3.96 -0.50
N LYS A 59 -39.39 3.88 -1.73
CA LYS A 59 -40.25 3.75 -2.92
C LYS A 59 -39.64 2.79 -3.97
N ASP A 60 -39.26 1.60 -3.52
CA ASP A 60 -39.21 0.41 -4.38
C ASP A 60 -40.38 -0.50 -3.99
N GLY A 61 -41.49 -0.35 -4.71
CA GLY A 61 -42.59 -1.31 -4.86
C GLY A 61 -43.08 -2.10 -3.63
N ASN A 62 -43.98 -1.52 -2.82
CA ASN A 62 -45.37 -1.99 -2.61
C ASN A 62 -46.05 -1.36 -1.38
N LEU A 63 -47.38 -1.28 -1.49
CA LEU A 63 -48.33 -0.41 -0.80
C LEU A 63 -48.58 -0.71 0.68
N ARG A 64 -48.70 0.37 1.47
CA ARG A 64 -49.49 0.41 2.71
C ARG A 64 -50.61 1.44 2.51
N ASP A 65 -51.86 1.01 2.70
CA ASP A 65 -53.08 1.79 2.42
C ASP A 65 -53.56 2.66 3.61
N ASP A 66 -52.75 2.77 4.66
CA ASP A 66 -53.12 3.47 5.91
C ASP A 66 -52.50 4.87 6.07
N VAL A 67 -51.75 5.36 5.08
CA VAL A 67 -51.09 6.69 5.13
C VAL A 67 -51.63 7.60 4.03
N TYR A 68 -52.25 8.71 4.45
CA TYR A 68 -52.67 9.79 3.56
C TYR A 68 -51.45 10.49 2.94
N VAL A 69 -51.23 10.30 1.64
CA VAL A 69 -50.25 11.04 0.85
C VAL A 69 -50.89 12.36 0.42
N ARG A 70 -50.25 13.49 0.73
CA ARG A 70 -50.69 14.80 0.22
C ARG A 70 -50.40 14.92 -1.28
N ASP A 71 -51.36 15.47 -2.03
CA ASP A 71 -51.28 15.64 -3.48
C ASP A 71 -50.13 16.57 -3.92
N PHE A 72 -49.74 16.40 -5.19
CA PHE A 72 -48.57 16.99 -5.87
C PHE A 72 -48.45 18.53 -5.77
N ASP A 73 -49.52 19.22 -5.39
CA ASP A 73 -49.57 20.68 -5.30
C ASP A 73 -48.89 21.26 -4.04
N ASP A 74 -48.59 20.43 -3.03
CA ASP A 74 -47.94 20.84 -1.77
C ASP A 74 -46.40 20.73 -1.78
N GLN A 75 -45.78 20.38 -2.92
CA GLN A 75 -44.32 20.33 -3.05
C GLN A 75 -43.72 21.71 -3.39
N PRO A 76 -42.55 22.08 -2.85
CA PRO A 76 -41.90 23.33 -3.18
C PRO A 76 -41.55 23.37 -4.67
N LYS A 77 -42.09 24.36 -5.38
CA LYS A 77 -42.03 24.46 -6.85
C LYS A 77 -40.62 24.77 -7.36
N SER A 78 -39.73 25.26 -6.50
CA SER A 78 -38.33 25.54 -6.81
C SER A 78 -37.44 25.51 -5.56
N TRP A 79 -36.12 25.39 -5.78
CA TRP A 79 -35.13 25.58 -4.71
C TRP A 79 -35.16 26.98 -4.10
N GLN A 80 -35.69 27.96 -4.82
CA GLN A 80 -35.92 29.31 -4.32
C GLN A 80 -37.04 29.33 -3.26
N ASP A 81 -38.11 28.55 -3.46
CA ASP A 81 -39.24 28.46 -2.52
C ASP A 81 -38.81 27.82 -1.21
N VAL A 82 -38.03 26.72 -1.28
CA VAL A 82 -37.42 26.09 -0.09
C VAL A 82 -36.60 27.12 0.70
N ARG A 83 -35.85 27.97 0.01
CA ARG A 83 -35.01 29.00 0.65
C ARG A 83 -35.83 30.09 1.34
N ASN A 84 -36.95 30.47 0.76
CA ASN A 84 -37.88 31.46 1.32
C ASN A 84 -38.62 30.88 2.53
N THR A 85 -39.13 29.65 2.44
CA THR A 85 -39.75 28.94 3.58
C THR A 85 -38.77 28.78 4.73
N VAL A 86 -37.51 28.41 4.45
CA VAL A 86 -36.47 28.35 5.50
C VAL A 86 -36.25 29.71 6.17
N LYS A 87 -36.23 30.80 5.39
CA LYS A 87 -36.08 32.17 5.91
C LYS A 87 -37.26 32.56 6.82
N GLU A 88 -38.48 32.34 6.35
CA GLU A 88 -39.71 32.72 7.05
C GLU A 88 -39.94 31.89 8.32
N THR A 89 -39.69 30.58 8.26
CA THR A 89 -39.94 29.66 9.38
C THR A 89 -38.88 29.75 10.47
N LEU A 90 -37.61 30.02 10.12
CA LEU A 90 -36.50 29.98 11.09
C LEU A 90 -36.05 31.35 11.59
N ASN A 91 -36.31 32.46 10.88
CA ASN A 91 -35.91 33.79 11.37
C ASN A 91 -36.68 34.97 10.74
N PRO A 92 -37.95 35.20 11.11
CA PRO A 92 -38.82 36.22 10.49
C PRO A 92 -38.40 37.69 10.75
N ALA A 93 -37.39 37.95 11.60
CA ALA A 93 -37.02 39.30 12.03
C ALA A 93 -35.84 39.94 11.27
N LEU A 94 -35.16 39.23 10.36
CA LEU A 94 -34.03 39.76 9.58
C LEU A 94 -34.52 40.36 8.26
N LYS A 95 -34.56 41.69 8.16
CA LYS A 95 -34.81 42.40 6.88
C LYS A 95 -33.58 42.30 5.98
N ASP A 96 -33.78 41.95 4.71
CA ASP A 96 -32.74 42.05 3.68
C ASP A 96 -32.43 43.53 3.41
N VAL A 97 -31.18 43.93 3.64
CA VAL A 97 -30.68 45.27 3.25
C VAL A 97 -30.29 45.20 1.76
N PRO A 98 -30.89 46.01 0.87
CA PRO A 98 -30.55 46.02 -0.54
C PRO A 98 -29.07 46.30 -0.77
N ARG A 99 -28.46 45.62 -1.73
CA ARG A 99 -27.03 45.75 -2.07
C ARG A 99 -26.61 47.21 -2.37
N GLU A 100 -27.55 48.01 -2.86
CA GLU A 100 -27.41 49.44 -3.16
C GLU A 100 -27.28 50.32 -1.90
N GLU A 101 -27.86 49.92 -0.76
CA GLU A 101 -27.67 50.62 0.53
C GLU A 101 -26.28 50.37 1.12
N LEU A 102 -25.67 49.21 0.81
CA LEU A 102 -24.29 48.87 1.21
C LEU A 102 -23.22 49.54 0.34
N GLU A 103 -23.57 50.04 -0.86
CA GLU A 103 -22.63 50.73 -1.76
C GLU A 103 -22.26 52.14 -1.26
N LYS A 104 -23.14 52.82 -0.53
CA LYS A 104 -22.83 54.14 0.06
C LYS A 104 -21.82 54.05 1.21
N ASP A 105 -21.87 52.96 1.99
CA ASP A 105 -20.88 52.71 3.05
C ASP A 105 -19.50 52.33 2.48
N LEU A 106 -19.46 51.80 1.25
CA LEU A 106 -18.21 51.47 0.55
C LEU A 106 -17.52 52.71 -0.05
N GLN A 107 -18.25 53.80 -0.34
CA GLN A 107 -17.68 55.03 -0.94
C GLN A 107 -16.82 55.85 0.02
N HIS A 108 -16.90 55.66 1.34
CA HIS A 108 -16.00 56.30 2.30
C HIS A 108 -14.68 55.55 2.52
N ALA A 109 -14.49 54.40 1.88
CA ALA A 109 -13.26 53.60 1.96
C ALA A 109 -12.30 53.80 0.76
N GLU A 110 -12.63 54.67 -0.20
CA GLU A 110 -11.73 55.00 -1.31
C GLU A 110 -10.83 56.21 -0.95
N ILE A 111 -9.68 55.92 -0.33
CA ILE A 111 -8.52 56.81 -0.37
C ILE A 111 -7.32 56.06 -0.96
N ARG A 112 -7.07 56.40 -2.23
CA ARG A 112 -5.79 56.50 -2.95
C ARG A 112 -4.85 55.29 -2.89
N THR A 113 -4.90 54.53 -3.98
CA THR A 113 -3.74 53.84 -4.55
C THR A 113 -2.66 54.86 -4.89
N ASP A 114 -1.56 54.84 -4.14
CA ASP A 114 -0.26 55.24 -4.67
C ASP A 114 0.76 54.14 -4.34
N SER A 115 1.44 53.73 -5.41
CA SER A 115 2.75 53.10 -5.49
C SER A 115 3.57 53.04 -4.19
N ALA A 116 4.14 51.84 -3.95
CA ALA A 116 5.24 51.56 -3.01
C ALA A 116 4.93 51.64 -1.50
N ARG A 117 4.33 50.57 -0.96
CA ARG A 117 4.62 50.13 0.43
C ARG A 117 4.82 48.62 0.48
N LYS A 118 6.09 48.19 0.56
CA LYS A 118 6.45 46.87 1.08
C LYS A 118 5.78 46.73 2.44
N ASN A 119 4.87 45.77 2.58
CA ASN A 119 4.21 45.50 3.85
C ASN A 119 5.15 44.60 4.69
N PRO A 120 5.79 45.10 5.77
CA PRO A 120 6.78 44.32 6.54
C PRO A 120 6.13 43.39 7.58
N ALA A 121 4.81 43.24 7.58
CA ALA A 121 4.05 42.58 8.65
C ALA A 121 3.16 41.42 8.17
N ALA A 122 3.43 40.83 7.00
CA ALA A 122 2.83 39.57 6.57
C ALA A 122 3.79 38.39 6.82
N ARG A 123 4.29 38.25 8.06
CA ARG A 123 4.77 36.95 8.52
C ARG A 123 3.54 36.19 9.00
N LYS A 124 3.14 35.15 8.27
CA LYS A 124 2.28 34.10 8.82
C LYS A 124 3.04 33.51 10.00
N ASP A 125 2.69 33.90 11.21
CA ASP A 125 3.10 33.18 12.42
C ASP A 125 2.52 31.76 12.30
N GLY A 126 3.38 30.82 11.91
CA GLY A 126 3.06 29.40 11.77
C GLY A 126 3.58 28.69 10.52
N SER A 127 4.04 29.40 9.46
CA SER A 127 4.68 28.72 8.33
C SER A 127 6.15 28.46 8.63
N SER A 128 6.56 27.20 8.53
CA SER A 128 7.95 26.81 8.74
C SER A 128 8.86 27.54 7.73
N LYS A 129 10.15 27.69 8.06
CA LYS A 129 11.13 28.22 7.09
C LYS A 129 11.15 27.38 5.80
N GLN A 130 10.79 26.11 5.90
CA GLN A 130 10.72 25.20 4.78
C GLN A 130 9.50 25.48 3.90
N ASP A 131 8.34 25.75 4.49
CA ASP A 131 7.11 26.04 3.74
C ASP A 131 7.27 27.29 2.86
N ILE A 132 7.98 28.30 3.36
CA ILE A 132 8.28 29.52 2.60
C ILE A 132 9.21 29.22 1.41
N LYS A 133 10.21 28.35 1.61
CA LYS A 133 11.11 27.90 0.53
C LYS A 133 10.33 27.09 -0.50
N ASP A 134 9.47 26.18 -0.05
CA ASP A 134 8.62 25.35 -0.91
C ASP A 134 7.66 26.18 -1.75
N GLU A 135 6.99 27.16 -1.14
CA GLU A 135 6.15 28.12 -1.85
C GLU A 135 6.95 28.89 -2.92
N THR A 136 8.16 29.35 -2.56
CA THR A 136 9.02 30.09 -3.49
C THR A 136 9.47 29.21 -4.67
N THR A 137 9.90 27.97 -4.40
CA THR A 137 10.27 26.99 -5.44
C THR A 137 9.08 26.69 -6.34
N ARG A 138 7.88 26.54 -5.76
CA ARG A 138 6.67 26.25 -6.50
C ARG A 138 6.32 27.38 -7.47
N GLN A 139 6.34 28.63 -7.02
CA GLN A 139 6.04 29.80 -7.85
C GLN A 139 7.11 30.08 -8.92
N ASN A 140 8.39 29.96 -8.56
CA ASN A 140 9.48 30.41 -9.45
C ASN A 140 10.00 29.33 -10.40
N LYS A 141 9.84 28.05 -10.07
CA LYS A 141 10.38 26.92 -10.86
C LYS A 141 9.28 26.03 -11.40
N ILE A 142 8.39 25.54 -10.54
CA ILE A 142 7.41 24.50 -10.90
C ILE A 142 6.27 25.06 -11.76
N SER A 143 5.60 26.12 -11.31
CA SER A 143 4.47 26.70 -12.02
C SER A 143 4.83 27.14 -13.46
N PRO A 144 5.99 27.80 -13.71
CA PRO A 144 6.44 28.09 -15.07
C PRO A 144 6.68 26.84 -15.92
N LEU A 145 7.27 25.78 -15.36
CA LEU A 145 7.51 24.52 -16.09
C LEU A 145 6.20 23.85 -16.49
N ILE A 146 5.23 23.77 -15.59
CA ILE A 146 3.90 23.19 -15.91
C ILE A 146 3.19 24.05 -16.97
N SER A 147 3.27 25.38 -16.89
CA SER A 147 2.67 26.23 -17.93
C SER A 147 3.25 26.01 -19.32
N LYS A 148 4.54 25.63 -19.42
CA LYS A 148 5.19 25.33 -20.70
C LYS A 148 4.67 24.04 -21.35
N LEU A 149 4.07 23.12 -20.59
CA LEU A 149 3.39 21.95 -21.16
C LEU A 149 2.19 22.34 -22.03
N SER A 150 1.64 23.54 -21.86
CA SER A 150 0.58 24.10 -22.71
C SER A 150 1.11 25.01 -23.82
N SER A 151 2.44 25.08 -24.04
CA SER A 151 3.01 25.89 -25.12
C SER A 151 2.58 25.35 -26.47
N SER A 152 2.32 26.24 -27.44
CA SER A 152 2.05 25.85 -28.83
C SER A 152 3.26 25.19 -29.49
N ALA A 153 4.48 25.45 -29.01
CA ALA A 153 5.71 24.89 -29.57
C ALA A 153 6.00 23.48 -28.98
N PRO A 154 6.08 22.43 -29.81
CA PRO A 154 6.35 21.06 -29.33
C PRO A 154 7.69 20.95 -28.59
N ASN A 155 8.70 21.70 -29.01
CA ASN A 155 10.00 21.72 -28.35
C ASN A 155 9.94 22.25 -26.91
N ASP A 156 9.11 23.27 -26.65
CA ASP A 156 8.94 23.80 -25.29
C ASP A 156 8.27 22.78 -24.38
N ARG A 157 7.26 22.06 -24.91
CA ARG A 157 6.56 21.00 -24.18
C ARG A 157 7.49 19.83 -23.86
N SER A 158 8.24 19.36 -24.85
CA SER A 158 9.24 18.29 -24.65
C SER A 158 10.29 18.68 -23.60
N VAL A 159 10.90 19.86 -23.71
CA VAL A 159 11.89 20.32 -22.71
C VAL A 159 11.28 20.44 -21.31
N ALA A 160 10.04 20.93 -21.20
CA ALA A 160 9.35 21.02 -19.92
C ALA A 160 9.04 19.64 -19.33
N LEU A 161 8.60 18.69 -20.17
CA LEU A 161 8.25 17.33 -19.77
C LEU A 161 9.47 16.57 -19.25
N SER A 162 10.58 16.59 -20.00
CA SER A 162 11.82 15.94 -19.56
C SER A 162 12.38 16.57 -18.28
N ALA A 163 12.28 17.90 -18.13
CA ALA A 163 12.66 18.58 -16.89
C ALA A 163 11.77 18.18 -15.70
N ILE A 164 10.47 17.98 -15.92
CA ILE A 164 9.54 17.52 -14.88
C ILE A 164 9.83 16.07 -14.50
N MET A 165 10.15 15.20 -15.45
CA MET A 165 10.48 13.80 -15.21
C MET A 165 11.65 13.66 -14.24
N VAL A 166 12.76 14.38 -14.49
CA VAL A 166 13.92 14.41 -13.57
C VAL A 166 13.56 15.00 -12.20
N LEU A 167 12.72 16.04 -12.15
CA LEU A 167 12.30 16.63 -10.88
C LEU A 167 11.37 15.72 -10.08
N ALA A 168 10.63 14.83 -10.73
CA ALA A 168 9.70 13.92 -10.08
C ALA A 168 10.40 12.76 -9.38
N GLU A 169 11.68 12.50 -9.66
CA GLU A 169 12.49 11.50 -8.94
C GLU A 169 12.68 11.89 -7.45
N ASP A 170 12.73 13.18 -7.13
CA ASP A 170 12.80 13.65 -5.74
C ASP A 170 11.41 13.73 -5.10
N ALA A 171 11.20 13.00 -4.01
CA ALA A 171 9.91 12.92 -3.32
C ALA A 171 9.36 14.27 -2.82
N ARG A 172 10.21 15.27 -2.51
CA ARG A 172 9.73 16.61 -2.13
C ARG A 172 9.29 17.40 -3.36
N MET A 173 10.07 17.38 -4.43
CA MET A 173 9.75 18.06 -5.69
C MET A 173 8.50 17.47 -6.34
N ARG A 174 8.35 16.13 -6.34
CA ARG A 174 7.15 15.41 -6.79
C ARG A 174 5.88 15.89 -6.07
N ARG A 175 5.91 15.98 -4.73
CA ARG A 175 4.80 16.55 -3.94
C ARG A 175 4.47 18.00 -4.30
N LEU A 176 5.46 18.83 -4.64
CA LEU A 176 5.22 20.20 -5.07
C LEU A 176 4.65 20.29 -6.50
N LEU A 177 5.07 19.39 -7.39
CA LEU A 177 4.53 19.26 -8.75
C LEU A 177 3.04 18.88 -8.72
N LEU A 178 2.66 17.90 -7.89
CA LEU A 178 1.27 17.47 -7.74
C LEU A 178 0.35 18.57 -7.20
N LYS A 179 0.86 19.49 -6.38
CA LYS A 179 0.10 20.66 -5.89
C LYS A 179 -0.27 21.66 -7.00
N GLU A 180 0.46 21.68 -8.11
CA GLU A 180 0.26 22.62 -9.23
C GLU A 180 -0.50 22.00 -10.42
N ARG A 181 -1.40 21.03 -10.15
CA ARG A 181 -2.26 20.39 -11.18
C ARG A 181 -1.46 19.73 -12.32
N LEU A 182 -0.28 19.19 -12.02
CA LEU A 182 0.57 18.51 -13.01
C LEU A 182 -0.21 17.43 -13.77
N VAL A 183 -0.84 16.51 -13.04
CA VAL A 183 -1.56 15.36 -13.64
C VAL A 183 -2.65 15.83 -14.61
N THR A 184 -3.48 16.79 -14.19
CA THR A 184 -4.54 17.34 -15.06
C THR A 184 -3.95 18.01 -16.31
N THR A 185 -2.84 18.72 -16.17
CA THR A 185 -2.18 19.37 -17.32
C THR A 185 -1.66 18.34 -18.32
N ILE A 186 -1.03 17.26 -17.85
CA ILE A 186 -0.55 16.16 -18.72
C ILE A 186 -1.74 15.51 -19.46
N MET A 187 -2.79 15.18 -18.72
CA MET A 187 -4.01 14.57 -19.25
C MET A 187 -4.64 15.39 -20.39
N GLU A 188 -4.73 16.70 -20.20
CA GLU A 188 -5.41 17.60 -21.14
C GLU A 188 -4.53 18.03 -22.31
N GLN A 189 -3.21 18.19 -22.11
CA GLN A 189 -2.34 18.90 -23.04
C GLN A 189 -1.35 18.01 -23.78
N THR A 190 -0.85 16.92 -23.15
CA THR A 190 0.29 16.16 -23.70
C THR A 190 -0.03 14.71 -24.04
N LEU A 191 -1.04 14.09 -23.42
CA LEU A 191 -1.44 12.71 -23.76
C LEU A 191 -1.99 12.55 -25.19
N ASN A 192 -2.56 13.61 -25.76
CA ASN A 192 -3.11 13.61 -27.12
C ASN A 192 -2.29 14.52 -28.06
N ASP A 193 -0.99 14.68 -27.77
CA ASP A 193 -0.11 15.52 -28.59
C ASP A 193 0.04 14.96 -30.01
N SER A 194 0.21 15.86 -30.97
CA SER A 194 0.62 15.52 -32.34
C SER A 194 2.00 14.88 -32.45
N ASN A 195 2.88 15.10 -31.47
CA ASN A 195 4.21 14.50 -31.41
C ASN A 195 4.17 13.22 -30.55
N ASP A 196 4.39 12.07 -31.20
CA ASP A 196 4.40 10.77 -30.53
C ASP A 196 5.42 10.70 -29.37
N GLU A 197 6.59 11.34 -29.49
CA GLU A 197 7.60 11.33 -28.41
C GLU A 197 7.05 11.95 -27.11
N ILE A 198 6.29 13.04 -27.23
CA ILE A 198 5.65 13.71 -26.08
C ILE A 198 4.58 12.81 -25.47
N VAL A 199 3.81 12.09 -26.30
CA VAL A 199 2.80 11.14 -25.82
C VAL A 199 3.47 10.00 -25.03
N VAL A 200 4.53 9.40 -25.57
CA VAL A 200 5.28 8.33 -24.90
C VAL A 200 5.85 8.79 -23.56
N GLU A 201 6.53 9.93 -23.52
CA GLU A 201 7.08 10.51 -22.29
C GLU A 201 5.97 10.87 -21.28
N SER A 202 4.80 11.30 -21.76
CA SER A 202 3.67 11.64 -20.88
C SER A 202 3.11 10.42 -20.17
N PHE A 203 2.91 9.30 -20.88
CA PHE A 203 2.50 8.05 -20.25
C PHE A 203 3.57 7.54 -19.27
N GLY A 204 4.86 7.64 -19.62
CA GLY A 204 5.96 7.30 -18.72
C GLY A 204 5.95 8.13 -17.43
N LEU A 205 5.74 9.45 -17.52
CA LEU A 205 5.63 10.31 -16.35
C LEU A 205 4.42 9.96 -15.48
N LEU A 206 3.24 9.70 -16.07
CA LEU A 206 2.07 9.29 -15.31
C LEU A 206 2.28 7.95 -14.60
N ARG A 207 2.94 6.99 -15.27
CA ARG A 207 3.32 5.71 -14.69
C ARG A 207 4.23 5.90 -13.49
N ASN A 208 5.31 6.68 -13.62
CA ASN A 208 6.22 6.94 -12.50
C ASN A 208 5.51 7.65 -11.34
N LEU A 209 4.68 8.66 -11.62
CA LEU A 209 3.91 9.34 -10.58
C LEU A 209 2.93 8.40 -9.85
N THR A 210 2.37 7.42 -10.56
CA THR A 210 1.44 6.44 -9.98
C THR A 210 2.16 5.45 -9.08
N ILE A 211 3.31 4.91 -9.54
CA ILE A 211 4.15 3.99 -8.76
C ILE A 211 4.64 4.67 -7.47
N GLU A 212 5.10 5.91 -7.57
CA GLU A 212 5.77 6.61 -6.48
C GLU A 212 4.83 7.24 -5.43
N GLU A 213 3.57 7.49 -5.77
CA GLU A 213 2.61 8.18 -4.89
C GLU A 213 1.36 7.32 -4.59
N GLY A 214 1.19 6.20 -5.30
CA GLY A 214 0.19 5.18 -5.04
C GLY A 214 -1.26 5.65 -5.20
N HIS A 215 -2.10 5.26 -4.24
CA HIS A 215 -3.56 5.29 -4.31
C HIS A 215 -4.16 6.65 -4.74
N GLU A 216 -3.67 7.76 -4.18
CA GLU A 216 -4.26 9.08 -4.43
C GLU A 216 -4.08 9.54 -5.88
N VAL A 217 -2.91 9.28 -6.48
CA VAL A 217 -2.63 9.60 -7.88
C VAL A 217 -3.41 8.67 -8.80
N ALA A 218 -3.41 7.36 -8.54
CA ALA A 218 -4.17 6.38 -9.30
C ALA A 218 -5.67 6.70 -9.34
N LYS A 219 -6.25 7.03 -8.18
CA LYS A 219 -7.67 7.42 -8.06
C LYS A 219 -7.98 8.72 -8.81
N HIS A 220 -7.08 9.70 -8.78
CA HIS A 220 -7.24 10.94 -9.53
C HIS A 220 -7.19 10.71 -11.04
N LEU A 221 -6.26 9.87 -11.51
CA LEU A 221 -6.18 9.46 -12.92
C LEU A 221 -7.46 8.75 -13.38
N TRP A 222 -7.95 7.79 -12.59
CA TRP A 222 -9.19 7.07 -12.89
C TRP A 222 -10.39 8.01 -13.00
N ARG A 223 -10.56 8.92 -12.02
CA ARG A 223 -11.61 9.94 -12.04
C ARG A 223 -11.49 10.94 -13.19
N SER A 224 -10.29 11.12 -13.71
CA SER A 224 -9.99 11.97 -14.87
C SER A 224 -10.13 11.21 -16.20
N ASP A 225 -10.72 10.02 -16.19
CA ASP A 225 -10.96 9.19 -17.38
C ASP A 225 -9.68 8.78 -18.13
N ILE A 226 -8.61 8.45 -17.39
CA ILE A 226 -7.36 7.91 -17.98
C ILE A 226 -7.63 6.67 -18.84
N TRP A 227 -8.65 5.86 -18.50
CA TRP A 227 -8.95 4.65 -19.24
C TRP A 227 -9.27 4.91 -20.71
N ALA A 228 -9.99 5.99 -21.03
CA ALA A 228 -10.27 6.34 -22.42
C ALA A 228 -9.00 6.64 -23.24
N ALA A 229 -7.94 7.15 -22.59
CA ALA A 229 -6.64 7.34 -23.22
C ALA A 229 -5.86 6.03 -23.35
N ILE A 230 -5.91 5.17 -22.32
CA ILE A 230 -5.32 3.82 -22.33
C ILE A 230 -5.92 2.99 -23.46
N GLU A 231 -7.25 2.96 -23.59
CA GLU A 231 -7.95 2.16 -24.61
C GLU A 231 -7.55 2.56 -26.04
N LYS A 232 -7.48 3.87 -26.33
CA LYS A 232 -6.96 4.37 -27.60
C LYS A 232 -5.50 4.02 -27.83
N GLY A 233 -4.70 4.04 -26.75
CA GLY A 233 -3.30 3.62 -26.80
C GLY A 233 -3.17 2.14 -27.16
N LEU A 234 -3.97 1.26 -26.55
CA LEU A 234 -4.02 -0.17 -26.85
C LEU A 234 -4.38 -0.41 -28.32
N GLU A 235 -5.40 0.26 -28.86
CA GLU A 235 -5.79 0.15 -30.28
C GLU A 235 -4.67 0.59 -31.24
N LYS A 236 -3.95 1.66 -30.90
CA LYS A 236 -2.81 2.15 -31.68
C LYS A 236 -1.64 1.15 -31.65
N ILE A 237 -1.38 0.56 -30.49
CA ILE A 237 -0.33 -0.46 -30.32
C ILE A 237 -0.69 -1.72 -31.14
N GLU A 238 -1.90 -2.23 -31.00
CA GLU A 238 -2.44 -3.38 -31.75
C GLU A 238 -2.23 -3.18 -33.26
N SER A 239 -2.69 -2.04 -33.79
CA SER A 239 -2.55 -1.70 -35.21
C SER A 239 -1.08 -1.60 -35.66
N SER A 240 -0.19 -1.12 -34.78
CA SER A 240 1.23 -0.95 -35.08
C SER A 240 1.98 -2.28 -35.12
N PHE A 241 1.69 -3.19 -34.19
CA PHE A 241 2.27 -4.54 -34.19
C PHE A 241 1.72 -5.40 -35.32
N ASP A 242 0.45 -5.25 -35.67
CA ASP A 242 -0.13 -5.89 -36.87
C ASP A 242 0.59 -5.42 -38.14
N PHE A 243 0.90 -4.12 -38.24
CA PHE A 243 1.64 -3.59 -39.37
C PHE A 243 3.06 -4.18 -39.45
N ILE A 244 3.77 -4.26 -38.32
CA ILE A 244 5.12 -4.85 -38.25
C ILE A 244 5.09 -6.33 -38.64
N THR A 245 4.11 -7.08 -38.13
CA THR A 245 3.97 -8.53 -38.38
C THR A 245 3.68 -8.81 -39.85
N ASN A 246 2.78 -8.04 -40.47
CA ASN A 246 2.39 -8.21 -41.87
C ASN A 246 3.37 -7.63 -42.89
N ASN A 247 4.35 -6.81 -42.46
CA ASN A 247 5.34 -6.17 -43.33
C ASN A 247 6.78 -6.50 -42.92
N SER A 248 7.04 -7.72 -42.46
CA SER A 248 8.35 -8.16 -41.93
C SER A 248 9.53 -7.97 -42.90
N GLU A 249 9.27 -7.93 -44.21
CA GLU A 249 10.28 -7.69 -45.25
C GLU A 249 10.66 -6.20 -45.41
N LYS A 250 9.83 -5.27 -44.94
CA LYS A 250 10.11 -3.83 -45.03
C LYS A 250 11.00 -3.41 -43.88
N LYS A 251 12.15 -2.79 -44.21
CA LYS A 251 13.05 -2.18 -43.22
C LYS A 251 12.32 -1.04 -42.51
N MET A 252 11.95 -1.25 -41.25
CA MET A 252 11.37 -0.23 -40.39
C MET A 252 12.45 0.69 -39.81
N GLU A 253 12.08 1.94 -39.56
CA GLU A 253 12.94 2.88 -38.84
C GLU A 253 13.13 2.40 -37.39
N LYS A 254 14.35 2.00 -37.02
CA LYS A 254 14.68 1.44 -35.70
C LYS A 254 14.17 2.32 -34.55
N LYS A 255 14.31 3.64 -34.68
CA LYS A 255 13.83 4.61 -33.70
C LYS A 255 12.32 4.51 -33.45
N ARG A 256 11.51 4.36 -34.49
CA ARG A 256 10.04 4.26 -34.36
C ARG A 256 9.61 2.97 -33.69
N VAL A 257 10.31 1.87 -34.00
CA VAL A 257 10.04 0.57 -33.37
C VAL A 257 10.36 0.62 -31.88
N LEU A 258 11.50 1.21 -31.50
CA LEU A 258 11.84 1.40 -30.08
C LEU A 258 10.83 2.29 -29.36
N MET A 259 10.40 3.39 -29.98
CA MET A 259 9.36 4.25 -29.42
C MET A 259 8.02 3.53 -29.24
N LEU A 260 7.65 2.61 -30.14
CA LEU A 260 6.47 1.75 -29.96
C LEU A 260 6.66 0.81 -28.75
N TYR A 261 7.87 0.27 -28.56
CA TYR A 261 8.15 -0.60 -27.42
C TYR A 261 8.05 0.16 -26.10
N ASP A 262 8.65 1.35 -26.03
CA ASP A 262 8.57 2.23 -24.85
C ASP A 262 7.12 2.68 -24.59
N PHE A 263 6.35 2.98 -25.64
CA PHE A 263 4.93 3.33 -25.50
C PHE A 263 4.12 2.18 -24.92
N THR A 264 4.34 0.97 -25.44
CA THR A 264 3.64 -0.24 -25.00
C THR A 264 3.96 -0.54 -23.55
N GLU A 265 5.25 -0.51 -23.19
CA GLU A 265 5.68 -0.72 -21.81
C GLU A 265 5.09 0.33 -20.87
N ASN A 266 5.23 1.62 -21.15
CA ASN A 266 4.69 2.69 -20.31
C ASN A 266 3.19 2.55 -20.06
N LEU A 267 2.43 2.16 -21.09
CA LEU A 267 0.98 2.01 -21.00
C LEU A 267 0.59 0.78 -20.17
N LEU A 268 1.23 -0.38 -20.38
CA LEU A 268 0.95 -1.58 -19.61
C LEU A 268 1.40 -1.44 -18.15
N SER A 269 2.59 -0.88 -17.90
CA SER A 269 3.08 -0.59 -16.55
C SER A 269 2.19 0.43 -15.83
N LEU A 270 1.55 1.37 -16.53
CA LEU A 270 0.54 2.25 -15.94
C LEU A 270 -0.74 1.50 -15.55
N VAL A 271 -1.18 0.54 -16.36
CA VAL A 271 -2.34 -0.31 -16.04
C VAL A 271 -2.06 -1.11 -14.76
N VAL A 272 -0.89 -1.74 -14.67
CA VAL A 272 -0.44 -2.45 -13.46
C VAL A 272 -0.39 -1.50 -12.26
N ALA A 273 0.29 -0.35 -12.37
CA ALA A 273 0.41 0.59 -11.26
C ALA A 273 -0.95 1.10 -10.73
N ILE A 274 -1.95 1.29 -11.60
CA ILE A 274 -3.31 1.67 -11.17
C ILE A 274 -4.01 0.47 -10.49
N ALA A 275 -3.84 -0.74 -11.01
CA ALA A 275 -4.46 -1.95 -10.46
C ALA A 275 -3.93 -2.26 -9.05
N SER A 276 -2.61 -2.24 -8.86
CA SER A 276 -1.95 -2.54 -7.58
C SER A 276 -2.14 -1.43 -6.53
N SER A 277 -2.81 -0.31 -6.86
CA SER A 277 -3.02 0.82 -5.95
C SER A 277 -4.19 0.64 -4.96
N SER A 278 -5.15 -0.24 -5.25
CA SER A 278 -6.24 -0.62 -4.33
C SER A 278 -7.15 -1.66 -4.96
N GLU A 279 -7.78 -2.49 -4.13
CA GLU A 279 -8.80 -3.47 -4.53
C GLU A 279 -9.95 -2.85 -5.37
N GLU A 280 -10.41 -1.63 -5.06
CA GLU A 280 -11.43 -0.93 -5.86
C GLU A 280 -10.97 -0.72 -7.31
N LEU A 281 -9.74 -0.24 -7.49
CA LEU A 281 -9.16 0.05 -8.80
C LEU A 281 -8.78 -1.23 -9.55
N TYR A 282 -8.27 -2.24 -8.84
CA TYR A 282 -8.05 -3.57 -9.39
C TYR A 282 -9.31 -4.11 -10.03
N ASN A 283 -10.42 -4.18 -9.28
CA ASN A 283 -11.71 -4.68 -9.78
C ASN A 283 -12.23 -3.89 -11.00
N LEU A 284 -12.03 -2.58 -11.01
CA LEU A 284 -12.41 -1.71 -12.13
C LEU A 284 -11.60 -1.97 -13.41
N ILE A 285 -10.30 -2.27 -13.27
CA ILE A 285 -9.43 -2.65 -14.39
C ILE A 285 -9.71 -4.08 -14.83
N TYR A 286 -9.87 -5.00 -13.87
CA TYR A 286 -10.18 -6.40 -14.13
C TYR A 286 -11.47 -6.54 -14.95
N GLY A 287 -12.50 -5.74 -14.66
CA GLY A 287 -13.73 -5.66 -15.47
C GLY A 287 -13.52 -5.23 -16.94
N LYS A 288 -12.31 -4.81 -17.33
CA LYS A 288 -11.92 -4.42 -18.69
C LYS A 288 -10.68 -5.19 -19.20
N ILE A 289 -10.27 -6.24 -18.50
CA ILE A 289 -9.01 -6.95 -18.74
C ILE A 289 -8.96 -7.65 -20.10
N ASP A 290 -10.11 -8.04 -20.66
CA ASP A 290 -10.20 -8.68 -21.98
C ASP A 290 -9.53 -7.88 -23.08
N LYS A 291 -9.70 -6.55 -23.09
CA LYS A 291 -9.07 -5.69 -24.11
C LYS A 291 -7.55 -5.66 -23.95
N VAL A 292 -7.06 -5.71 -22.71
CA VAL A 292 -5.63 -5.76 -22.41
C VAL A 292 -5.05 -7.13 -22.81
N LEU A 293 -5.69 -8.23 -22.41
CA LEU A 293 -5.25 -9.59 -22.76
C LEU A 293 -5.29 -9.88 -24.26
N SER A 294 -6.23 -9.25 -24.99
CA SER A 294 -6.29 -9.35 -26.46
C SER A 294 -5.03 -8.83 -27.15
N LEU A 295 -4.27 -7.95 -26.47
CA LEU A 295 -2.98 -7.44 -26.93
C LEU A 295 -1.80 -8.21 -26.29
N VAL A 296 -1.81 -8.40 -24.97
CA VAL A 296 -0.67 -8.96 -24.21
C VAL A 296 -0.35 -10.40 -24.65
N ILE A 297 -1.35 -11.26 -24.76
CA ILE A 297 -1.14 -12.68 -25.09
C ILE A 297 -0.51 -12.85 -26.49
N PRO A 298 -1.02 -12.21 -27.56
CA PRO A 298 -0.35 -12.24 -28.85
C PRO A 298 1.07 -11.66 -28.85
N LEU A 299 1.36 -10.64 -28.05
CA LEU A 299 2.71 -10.07 -27.94
C LEU A 299 3.69 -10.97 -27.18
N LEU A 300 3.23 -11.70 -26.16
CA LEU A 300 4.02 -12.77 -25.55
C LEU A 300 4.33 -13.85 -26.58
N ALA A 301 3.31 -14.32 -27.32
CA ALA A 301 3.50 -15.30 -28.40
C ALA A 301 4.43 -14.78 -29.50
N PHE A 302 4.40 -13.48 -29.82
CA PHE A 302 5.30 -12.85 -30.79
C PHE A 302 6.78 -13.00 -30.38
N ASN A 303 7.08 -13.07 -29.10
CA ASN A 303 8.42 -13.31 -28.54
C ASN A 303 8.80 -14.79 -28.40
N THR A 304 7.98 -15.70 -28.94
CA THR A 304 8.29 -17.14 -29.00
C THR A 304 8.58 -17.58 -30.45
N PRO A 305 9.52 -18.52 -30.70
CA PRO A 305 10.41 -19.16 -29.73
C PRO A 305 11.64 -18.30 -29.34
N LYS A 306 11.79 -17.08 -29.85
CA LYS A 306 12.92 -16.20 -29.55
C LYS A 306 12.49 -14.75 -29.38
N LEU A 307 13.22 -14.00 -28.55
CA LEU A 307 12.96 -12.59 -28.28
C LEU A 307 12.99 -11.73 -29.56
N LYS A 308 11.90 -10.99 -29.80
CA LYS A 308 11.76 -10.04 -30.93
C LYS A 308 11.58 -8.60 -30.47
N THR A 309 11.15 -8.39 -29.24
CA THR A 309 11.03 -7.08 -28.59
C THR A 309 12.26 -6.73 -27.75
N SER A 310 12.25 -5.61 -27.02
CA SER A 310 13.23 -5.35 -25.95
C SER A 310 12.95 -6.26 -24.74
N LEU A 311 13.97 -6.46 -23.90
CA LEU A 311 13.82 -7.15 -22.61
C LEU A 311 12.84 -6.41 -21.71
N LYS A 312 12.96 -5.09 -21.66
CA LYS A 312 12.05 -4.22 -20.89
C LYS A 312 10.58 -4.44 -21.26
N LEU A 313 10.24 -4.48 -22.55
CA LEU A 313 8.85 -4.74 -22.99
C LEU A 313 8.44 -6.18 -22.69
N PHE A 314 9.31 -7.16 -22.94
CA PHE A 314 9.00 -8.56 -22.63
C PHE A 314 8.70 -8.76 -21.15
N ASN A 315 9.50 -8.15 -20.27
CA ASN A 315 9.29 -8.21 -18.83
C ASN A 315 8.00 -7.50 -18.42
N ALA A 316 7.68 -6.33 -18.99
CA ALA A 316 6.40 -5.66 -18.72
C ALA A 316 5.16 -6.46 -19.16
N LEU A 317 5.28 -7.27 -20.23
CA LEU A 317 4.21 -8.19 -20.63
C LEU A 317 4.01 -9.32 -19.61
N LEU A 318 5.11 -9.88 -19.08
CA LEU A 318 5.07 -10.91 -18.05
C LEU A 318 4.60 -10.36 -16.70
N ASP A 319 5.10 -9.19 -16.32
CA ASP A 319 4.76 -8.47 -15.09
C ASP A 319 3.25 -8.23 -14.99
N LEU A 320 2.62 -7.81 -16.09
CA LEU A 320 1.16 -7.67 -16.13
C LEU A 320 0.42 -8.99 -15.88
N ILE A 321 0.90 -10.11 -16.45
CA ILE A 321 0.28 -11.41 -16.22
C ILE A 321 0.51 -11.86 -14.76
N TYR A 322 1.71 -11.66 -14.25
CA TYR A 322 2.10 -12.01 -12.89
C TYR A 322 1.26 -11.26 -11.85
N GLU A 323 1.20 -9.93 -11.92
CA GLU A 323 0.48 -9.07 -10.96
C GLU A 323 -1.02 -9.34 -10.93
N PHE A 324 -1.63 -9.65 -12.08
CA PHE A 324 -3.05 -10.02 -12.10
C PHE A 324 -3.29 -11.45 -11.60
N ALA A 325 -2.34 -12.36 -11.83
CA ALA A 325 -2.41 -13.75 -11.36
C ALA A 325 -2.21 -13.86 -9.85
N SER A 326 -1.35 -13.03 -9.25
CA SER A 326 -1.12 -13.01 -7.80
C SER A 326 -2.33 -12.52 -7.01
N GLU A 327 -3.14 -11.63 -7.61
CA GLU A 327 -4.28 -11.00 -6.94
C GLU A 327 -5.61 -11.75 -7.13
N SER A 328 -5.76 -12.59 -8.17
CA SER A 328 -7.05 -13.20 -8.50
C SER A 328 -6.97 -14.59 -9.11
N SER A 329 -7.60 -15.56 -8.44
CA SER A 329 -7.81 -16.90 -8.99
C SER A 329 -8.70 -16.87 -10.25
N ASP A 330 -9.70 -15.99 -10.31
CA ASP A 330 -10.57 -15.84 -11.49
C ASP A 330 -9.77 -15.40 -12.72
N PHE A 331 -8.77 -14.53 -12.54
CA PHE A 331 -7.85 -14.16 -13.61
C PHE A 331 -7.02 -15.36 -14.08
N VAL A 332 -6.49 -16.16 -13.15
CA VAL A 332 -5.71 -17.36 -13.49
C VAL A 332 -6.57 -18.36 -14.27
N GLU A 333 -7.80 -18.61 -13.84
CA GLU A 333 -8.73 -19.48 -14.59
C GLU A 333 -9.00 -18.94 -16.00
N GLN A 334 -9.23 -17.64 -16.14
CA GLN A 334 -9.43 -17.00 -17.45
C GLN A 334 -8.18 -17.14 -18.34
N LEU A 335 -6.99 -16.99 -17.76
CA LEU A 335 -5.71 -17.11 -18.46
C LEU A 335 -5.46 -18.53 -18.96
N VAL A 336 -5.63 -19.53 -18.09
CA VAL A 336 -5.42 -20.96 -18.42
C VAL A 336 -6.42 -21.45 -19.46
N ASN A 337 -7.68 -20.98 -19.39
CA ASN A 337 -8.70 -21.32 -20.39
C ASN A 337 -8.50 -20.61 -21.74
N ASN A 338 -7.59 -19.64 -21.83
CA ASN A 338 -7.32 -18.95 -23.08
C ASN A 338 -6.42 -19.79 -23.99
N THR A 339 -7.01 -20.35 -25.06
CA THR A 339 -6.30 -21.23 -26.00
C THR A 339 -5.12 -20.59 -26.73
N LYS A 340 -4.97 -19.27 -26.68
CA LYS A 340 -3.83 -18.54 -27.28
C LYS A 340 -2.66 -18.38 -26.32
N PHE A 341 -2.89 -18.56 -25.02
CA PHE A 341 -1.84 -18.49 -24.00
C PHE A 341 -1.16 -19.87 -23.87
N SER A 342 0.16 -19.87 -23.73
CA SER A 342 0.95 -21.09 -23.55
C SER A 342 2.17 -20.78 -22.69
N LEU A 343 2.11 -21.14 -21.41
CA LEU A 343 3.25 -21.01 -20.50
C LEU A 343 4.46 -21.79 -21.01
N GLY A 344 4.28 -23.03 -21.45
CA GLY A 344 5.36 -23.86 -21.98
C GLY A 344 6.09 -23.24 -23.18
N SER A 345 5.39 -22.49 -24.04
CA SER A 345 6.04 -21.77 -25.16
C SER A 345 6.92 -20.62 -24.67
N ILE A 346 6.53 -19.96 -23.57
CA ILE A 346 7.29 -18.89 -22.93
C ILE A 346 8.50 -19.49 -22.18
N GLU A 347 8.32 -20.61 -21.46
CA GLU A 347 9.39 -21.35 -20.79
C GLU A 347 10.49 -21.81 -21.77
N GLU A 348 10.12 -22.23 -22.97
CA GLU A 348 11.10 -22.55 -24.02
C GLU A 348 11.79 -21.29 -24.57
N ALA A 349 11.06 -20.18 -24.72
CA ALA A 349 11.64 -18.95 -25.25
C ALA A 349 12.69 -18.32 -24.33
N ILE A 350 12.49 -18.36 -22.99
CA ILE A 350 13.45 -17.82 -22.02
C ILE A 350 14.76 -18.62 -21.92
N LYS A 351 14.84 -19.80 -22.57
CA LYS A 351 16.08 -20.58 -22.71
C LYS A 351 16.96 -20.11 -23.86
N ASP A 352 16.44 -19.26 -24.75
CA ASP A 352 17.22 -18.69 -25.85
C ASP A 352 18.35 -17.78 -25.31
N PRO A 353 19.54 -17.74 -25.95
CA PRO A 353 20.65 -16.90 -25.51
C PRO A 353 20.33 -15.40 -25.38
N SER A 354 19.30 -14.90 -26.07
CA SER A 354 18.84 -13.52 -25.91
C SER A 354 18.31 -13.20 -24.51
N HIS A 355 17.96 -14.22 -23.72
CA HIS A 355 17.50 -14.10 -22.34
C HIS A 355 18.60 -14.40 -21.31
N GLU A 356 19.87 -14.53 -21.72
CA GLU A 356 20.97 -14.86 -20.81
C GLU A 356 20.99 -13.96 -19.56
N LYS A 357 20.92 -12.64 -19.77
CA LYS A 357 20.88 -11.60 -18.73
C LYS A 357 19.47 -11.23 -18.21
N ASN A 358 18.42 -11.91 -18.68
CA ASN A 358 17.06 -11.59 -18.29
C ASN A 358 16.63 -12.32 -17.01
N HIS A 359 17.21 -11.94 -15.87
CA HIS A 359 16.87 -12.55 -14.58
C HIS A 359 15.40 -12.30 -14.21
N LEU A 360 14.93 -11.05 -14.34
CA LEU A 360 13.55 -10.67 -14.02
C LEU A 360 12.52 -11.49 -14.81
N GLY A 361 12.68 -11.58 -16.14
CA GLY A 361 11.76 -12.36 -16.97
C GLY A 361 11.71 -13.84 -16.62
N LYS A 362 12.86 -14.43 -16.23
CA LYS A 362 12.91 -15.84 -15.77
C LYS A 362 12.14 -16.03 -14.45
N ILE A 363 12.28 -15.10 -13.52
CA ILE A 363 11.60 -15.15 -12.22
C ILE A 363 10.10 -14.91 -12.37
N LEU A 364 9.68 -13.96 -13.21
CA LEU A 364 8.27 -13.72 -13.51
C LEU A 364 7.60 -14.95 -14.12
N VAL A 365 8.30 -15.70 -14.99
CA VAL A 365 7.78 -16.96 -15.55
C VAL A 365 7.56 -18.00 -14.44
N GLU A 366 8.49 -18.14 -13.50
CA GLU A 366 8.32 -19.03 -12.34
C GLU A 366 7.18 -18.56 -11.41
N GLY A 367 6.96 -17.24 -11.27
CA GLY A 367 5.83 -16.70 -10.51
C GLY A 367 4.47 -16.97 -11.17
N ILE A 368 4.37 -16.79 -12.50
CA ILE A 368 3.16 -17.16 -13.26
C ILE A 368 2.91 -18.66 -13.14
N ARG A 369 3.97 -19.48 -13.19
CA ARG A 369 3.89 -20.94 -12.99
C ARG A 369 3.36 -21.29 -11.61
N PHE A 370 3.80 -20.59 -10.56
CA PHE A 370 3.32 -20.75 -9.20
C PHE A 370 1.82 -20.46 -9.10
N HIS A 371 1.35 -19.29 -9.56
CA HIS A 371 -0.07 -18.93 -9.46
C HIS A 371 -0.98 -19.83 -10.31
N ILE A 372 -0.50 -20.30 -11.47
CA ILE A 372 -1.22 -21.34 -12.23
C ILE A 372 -1.33 -22.62 -11.41
N TYR A 373 -0.26 -23.06 -10.74
CA TYR A 373 -0.29 -24.24 -9.89
C TYR A 373 -1.26 -24.10 -8.70
N GLU A 374 -1.36 -22.92 -8.12
CA GLU A 374 -2.28 -22.62 -7.02
C GLU A 374 -3.74 -22.76 -7.42
N VAL A 375 -4.10 -22.62 -8.69
CA VAL A 375 -5.50 -22.58 -9.13
C VAL A 375 -5.87 -23.77 -10.02
N ASP A 376 -5.00 -24.18 -10.94
CA ASP A 376 -5.29 -25.20 -11.94
C ASP A 376 -5.27 -26.63 -11.33
N PRO A 377 -6.42 -27.32 -11.27
CA PRO A 377 -6.49 -28.68 -10.77
C PRO A 377 -5.66 -29.67 -11.59
N GLN A 378 -5.45 -29.41 -12.89
CA GLN A 378 -4.65 -30.29 -13.74
C GLN A 378 -3.17 -30.19 -13.34
N ALA A 379 -2.63 -28.98 -13.16
CA ALA A 379 -1.27 -28.77 -12.68
C ALA A 379 -0.99 -29.52 -11.35
N ARG A 380 -1.95 -29.49 -10.41
CA ARG A 380 -1.86 -30.21 -9.13
C ARG A 380 -1.90 -31.74 -9.25
N GLN A 381 -2.54 -32.27 -10.29
CA GLN A 381 -2.53 -33.71 -10.57
C GLN A 381 -1.20 -34.17 -11.17
N GLU A 382 -0.55 -33.32 -11.97
CA GLU A 382 0.69 -33.63 -12.66
C GLU A 382 1.90 -33.59 -11.71
N THR A 383 1.94 -32.64 -10.78
CA THR A 383 3.07 -32.45 -9.85
C THR A 383 2.56 -32.24 -8.43
N GLY A 384 3.16 -32.93 -7.45
CA GLY A 384 2.82 -32.75 -6.04
C GLY A 384 3.28 -31.40 -5.48
N LYS A 385 2.56 -30.90 -4.47
CA LYS A 385 2.74 -29.56 -3.86
C LYS A 385 4.20 -29.22 -3.59
N GLU A 386 4.87 -30.06 -2.80
CA GLU A 386 6.28 -29.85 -2.44
C GLU A 386 7.23 -29.91 -3.65
N THR A 387 6.95 -30.78 -4.62
CA THR A 387 7.81 -30.91 -5.81
C THR A 387 7.72 -29.67 -6.69
N ALA A 388 6.52 -29.10 -6.83
CA ALA A 388 6.30 -27.84 -7.53
C ALA A 388 7.02 -26.69 -6.80
N SER A 389 6.80 -26.55 -5.49
CA SER A 389 7.47 -25.53 -4.67
C SER A 389 9.00 -25.66 -4.70
N LEU A 390 9.55 -26.87 -4.58
CA LEU A 390 10.98 -27.12 -4.65
C LEU A 390 11.57 -26.71 -6.00
N SER A 391 10.89 -27.04 -7.11
CA SER A 391 11.34 -26.65 -8.45
C SER A 391 11.36 -25.13 -8.61
N ILE A 392 10.29 -24.46 -8.21
CA ILE A 392 10.13 -23.00 -8.37
C ILE A 392 11.16 -22.27 -7.51
N LEU A 393 11.25 -22.61 -6.22
CA LEU A 393 12.24 -22.03 -5.31
C LEU A 393 13.68 -22.26 -5.79
N GLY A 394 13.99 -23.48 -6.25
CA GLY A 394 15.31 -23.79 -6.78
C GLY A 394 15.68 -22.91 -7.98
N ASN A 395 14.74 -22.73 -8.92
CA ASN A 395 14.95 -21.93 -10.13
C ASN A 395 15.12 -20.43 -9.82
N ILE A 396 14.29 -19.84 -8.95
CA ILE A 396 14.40 -18.41 -8.62
C ILE A 396 15.69 -18.09 -7.88
N PHE A 397 16.08 -18.90 -6.87
CA PHE A 397 17.33 -18.68 -6.14
C PHE A 397 18.56 -18.92 -7.01
N GLN A 398 18.53 -19.94 -7.88
CA GLN A 398 19.60 -20.15 -8.84
C GLN A 398 19.76 -18.95 -9.79
N THR A 399 18.64 -18.38 -10.26
CA THR A 399 18.64 -17.24 -11.18
C THR A 399 19.33 -16.00 -10.59
N ILE A 400 19.12 -15.72 -9.30
CA ILE A 400 19.71 -14.54 -8.64
C ILE A 400 21.07 -14.80 -7.96
N SER A 401 21.52 -16.05 -7.86
CA SER A 401 22.74 -16.42 -7.12
C SER A 401 24.04 -15.76 -7.61
N GLY A 402 24.08 -15.32 -8.87
CA GLY A 402 25.24 -14.66 -9.50
C GLY A 402 25.19 -13.13 -9.50
N THR A 403 24.13 -12.54 -8.95
CA THR A 403 23.88 -11.10 -9.04
C THR A 403 24.83 -10.31 -8.13
N ASN A 404 25.44 -9.24 -8.67
CA ASN A 404 26.40 -8.41 -7.94
C ASN A 404 25.70 -7.22 -7.26
N LEU A 405 25.41 -7.36 -5.96
CA LEU A 405 24.74 -6.34 -5.15
C LEU A 405 25.50 -5.01 -5.07
N GLU A 406 26.83 -5.04 -5.03
CA GLU A 406 27.67 -3.82 -5.01
C GLU A 406 27.50 -3.03 -6.31
N GLU A 407 27.47 -3.72 -7.45
CA GLU A 407 27.28 -3.06 -8.73
C GLU A 407 25.85 -2.53 -8.88
N ILE A 408 24.83 -3.27 -8.42
CA ILE A 408 23.45 -2.76 -8.39
C ILE A 408 23.37 -1.48 -7.55
N HIS A 409 23.83 -1.53 -6.32
CA HIS A 409 23.81 -0.40 -5.39
C HIS A 409 24.56 0.80 -5.97
N LYS A 410 25.72 0.59 -6.57
CA LYS A 410 26.51 1.64 -7.22
C LYS A 410 25.78 2.26 -8.41
N GLN A 411 25.22 1.46 -9.30
CA GLN A 411 24.55 1.96 -10.52
C GLN A 411 23.27 2.74 -10.18
N LEU A 412 22.48 2.27 -9.22
CA LEU A 412 21.25 2.94 -8.80
C LEU A 412 21.51 4.27 -8.07
N ASN A 413 22.61 4.36 -7.32
CA ASN A 413 22.98 5.58 -6.59
C ASN A 413 23.84 6.57 -7.37
N THR A 414 24.21 6.26 -8.62
CA THR A 414 24.95 7.20 -9.46
C THR A 414 23.99 8.25 -10.00
N THR A 415 24.07 9.49 -9.49
CA THR A 415 23.37 10.63 -10.11
C THR A 415 23.94 10.88 -11.50
N SER A 416 23.13 10.73 -12.54
CA SER A 416 23.42 11.14 -13.90
C SER A 416 23.60 12.67 -13.94
N THR A 417 24.81 13.17 -13.65
CA THR A 417 25.08 14.62 -13.53
C THR A 417 25.20 15.33 -14.87
N ASP A 418 25.17 14.63 -16.00
CA ASP A 418 25.24 15.25 -17.32
C ASP A 418 24.05 14.82 -18.18
N PRO A 419 23.29 15.77 -18.78
CA PRO A 419 22.35 15.40 -19.83
C PRO A 419 23.15 14.71 -20.93
N VAL A 420 22.85 13.44 -21.20
CA VAL A 420 23.51 12.65 -22.24
C VAL A 420 23.44 13.44 -23.55
N GLN A 421 24.56 14.08 -23.90
CA GLN A 421 24.67 14.74 -25.20
C GLN A 421 24.56 13.64 -26.24
N LYS A 422 23.58 13.77 -27.14
CA LYS A 422 23.43 12.95 -28.34
C LYS A 422 24.78 12.84 -29.04
N LYS A 423 25.48 11.71 -28.89
CA LYS A 423 26.53 11.35 -29.85
C LYS A 423 25.83 11.07 -31.17
N GLN A 424 26.26 11.76 -32.22
CA GLN A 424 25.85 11.43 -33.59
C GLN A 424 26.20 9.97 -33.88
N PRO A 425 25.38 9.24 -34.64
CA PRO A 425 25.69 7.85 -34.95
C PRO A 425 26.89 7.82 -35.89
N GLU A 426 28.05 7.41 -35.36
CA GLU A 426 29.15 6.96 -36.18
C GLU A 426 28.76 5.60 -36.79
N GLU A 427 28.96 5.49 -38.10
CA GLU A 427 28.72 4.29 -38.89
C GLU A 427 29.66 3.16 -38.43
N GLU A 428 29.19 2.25 -37.57
CA GLU A 428 29.90 0.99 -37.32
C GLU A 428 29.36 -0.14 -38.19
N ASN A 429 30.31 -0.77 -38.89
CA ASN A 429 30.17 -1.82 -39.88
C ASN A 429 29.48 -3.09 -39.39
N ASP A 430 28.85 -3.77 -40.35
CA ASP A 430 28.32 -5.14 -40.29
C ASP A 430 29.22 -6.11 -39.50
N GLY A 431 28.60 -6.78 -38.53
CA GLY A 431 29.16 -7.94 -37.84
C GLY A 431 28.25 -8.34 -36.69
N GLU A 432 27.62 -9.52 -36.81
CA GLU A 432 26.81 -10.17 -35.77
C GLU A 432 27.51 -10.09 -34.40
N LYS A 433 27.05 -9.15 -33.56
CA LYS A 433 27.36 -9.10 -32.14
C LYS A 433 26.04 -9.14 -31.36
N PRO A 434 26.04 -9.71 -30.14
CA PRO A 434 24.88 -9.71 -29.27
C PRO A 434 24.37 -8.28 -29.13
N LYS A 435 23.05 -8.17 -29.29
CA LYS A 435 22.31 -6.92 -29.27
C LYS A 435 22.39 -6.27 -27.88
N ASP A 436 23.36 -5.38 -27.67
CA ASP A 436 23.25 -4.35 -26.63
C ASP A 436 22.15 -3.37 -27.09
N ILE A 437 20.89 -3.72 -26.80
CA ILE A 437 19.69 -2.94 -27.10
C ILE A 437 19.05 -2.61 -25.77
N ASP A 438 19.43 -1.48 -25.18
CA ASP A 438 18.66 -0.79 -24.14
C ASP A 438 19.25 0.62 -23.91
N VAL A 439 19.33 1.44 -24.97
CA VAL A 439 19.53 2.88 -24.77
C VAL A 439 18.21 3.58 -25.05
N PRO A 440 17.44 3.95 -24.00
CA PRO A 440 16.25 4.76 -24.17
C PRO A 440 16.61 6.10 -24.82
N PHE A 441 15.66 6.69 -25.54
CA PHE A 441 15.79 8.08 -25.97
C PHE A 441 15.81 8.98 -24.73
N GLY A 442 16.99 9.44 -24.30
CA GLY A 442 17.14 10.39 -23.19
C GLY A 442 16.95 9.83 -21.78
N GLY A 443 17.14 8.52 -21.57
CA GLY A 443 16.97 7.86 -20.27
C GLY A 443 18.27 7.44 -19.57
N ASP A 444 18.10 6.68 -18.49
CA ASP A 444 19.17 6.05 -17.70
C ASP A 444 20.12 5.21 -18.56
N SER A 445 21.36 5.02 -18.09
CA SER A 445 22.33 4.20 -18.80
C SER A 445 21.87 2.73 -18.85
N PRO A 446 22.29 1.95 -19.87
CA PRO A 446 21.96 0.52 -19.96
C PRO A 446 22.29 -0.25 -18.68
N GLU A 447 23.39 0.12 -18.01
CA GLU A 447 23.83 -0.49 -16.76
C GLU A 447 22.87 -0.18 -15.61
N LYS A 448 22.37 1.05 -15.52
CA LYS A 448 21.38 1.43 -14.50
C LYS A 448 20.02 0.79 -14.76
N VAL A 449 19.61 0.65 -16.03
CA VAL A 449 18.39 -0.08 -16.41
C VAL A 449 18.51 -1.57 -16.04
N GLN A 450 19.65 -2.20 -16.33
CA GLN A 450 19.91 -3.58 -15.94
C GLN A 450 19.95 -3.74 -14.42
N ALA A 451 20.60 -2.84 -13.69
CA ALA A 451 20.65 -2.87 -12.23
C ALA A 451 19.25 -2.75 -11.61
N ALA A 452 18.38 -1.91 -12.16
CA ALA A 452 16.99 -1.80 -11.72
C ALA A 452 16.21 -3.09 -11.98
N ALA A 453 16.38 -3.71 -13.15
CA ALA A 453 15.75 -4.99 -13.46
C ALA A 453 16.27 -6.14 -12.58
N ASP A 454 17.56 -6.15 -12.25
CA ASP A 454 18.16 -7.16 -11.36
C ASP A 454 17.73 -6.95 -9.89
N LEU A 455 17.53 -5.70 -9.45
CA LEU A 455 16.94 -5.42 -8.14
C LEU A 455 15.48 -5.91 -8.08
N GLN A 456 14.68 -5.59 -9.11
CA GLN A 456 13.30 -6.07 -9.19
C GLN A 456 13.23 -7.61 -9.24
N ALA A 457 14.18 -8.26 -9.90
CA ALA A 457 14.32 -9.73 -9.88
C ALA A 457 14.51 -10.27 -8.45
N ILE A 458 15.36 -9.61 -7.65
CA ILE A 458 15.54 -9.95 -6.23
C ILE A 458 14.25 -9.71 -5.44
N ASP A 459 13.60 -8.56 -5.65
CA ASP A 459 12.32 -8.23 -4.99
C ASP A 459 11.26 -9.30 -5.22
N VAL A 460 10.99 -9.66 -6.48
CA VAL A 460 9.99 -10.67 -6.84
C VAL A 460 10.40 -12.05 -6.31
N THR A 461 11.71 -12.35 -6.22
CA THR A 461 12.19 -13.60 -5.61
C THR A 461 11.85 -13.67 -4.13
N ILE A 462 11.99 -12.56 -3.39
CA ILE A 462 11.63 -12.50 -1.96
C ILE A 462 10.11 -12.64 -1.79
N ASP A 463 9.33 -11.96 -2.63
CA ASP A 463 7.87 -12.03 -2.58
C ASP A 463 7.37 -13.45 -2.90
N LEU A 464 7.89 -14.10 -3.95
CA LEU A 464 7.57 -15.50 -4.26
C LEU A 464 8.01 -16.47 -3.17
N PHE A 465 9.19 -16.28 -2.59
CA PHE A 465 9.65 -17.10 -1.47
C PHE A 465 8.70 -16.99 -0.28
N THR A 466 8.26 -15.76 0.03
CA THR A 466 7.29 -15.46 1.10
C THR A 466 5.97 -16.18 0.86
N SER A 467 5.38 -16.03 -0.34
CA SER A 467 4.12 -16.67 -0.71
C SER A 467 4.21 -18.19 -0.73
N ILE A 468 5.34 -18.76 -1.19
CA ILE A 468 5.53 -20.21 -1.18
C ILE A 468 5.68 -20.76 0.25
N CYS A 469 6.30 -20.02 1.17
CA CYS A 469 6.32 -20.41 2.59
C CYS A 469 4.91 -20.45 3.18
N GLU A 470 4.07 -19.46 2.88
CA GLU A 470 2.65 -19.47 3.30
C GLU A 470 1.91 -20.65 2.67
N PHE A 471 2.05 -20.83 1.37
CA PHE A 471 1.43 -21.92 0.64
C PHE A 471 1.83 -23.28 1.21
N LEU A 472 3.11 -23.53 1.49
CA LEU A 472 3.61 -24.75 2.12
C LEU A 472 3.00 -24.97 3.52
N ALA A 473 2.75 -23.90 4.27
CA ALA A 473 2.17 -23.97 5.61
C ALA A 473 0.67 -24.37 5.64
N LEU A 474 -0.04 -24.26 4.50
CA LEU A 474 -1.46 -24.59 4.42
C LEU A 474 -1.70 -26.09 4.15
N GLU A 475 -2.31 -26.81 5.09
CA GLU A 475 -2.73 -28.20 4.88
C GLU A 475 -4.16 -28.26 4.30
N GLU A 476 -4.30 -28.72 3.05
CA GLU A 476 -5.60 -28.70 2.33
C GLU A 476 -6.64 -29.69 2.89
N ALA A 477 -6.18 -30.73 3.59
CA ALA A 477 -7.04 -31.83 4.05
C ALA A 477 -7.69 -31.59 5.42
N SER A 478 -7.13 -30.71 6.25
CA SER A 478 -7.67 -30.39 7.59
C SER A 478 -7.07 -29.12 8.17
N GLU A 479 -7.93 -28.13 8.47
CA GLU A 479 -7.54 -26.92 9.20
C GLU A 479 -6.84 -27.27 10.52
N GLY A 480 -5.61 -26.79 10.70
CA GLY A 480 -4.83 -26.96 11.92
C GLY A 480 -4.10 -28.30 12.07
N ALA A 481 -4.06 -29.14 11.04
CA ALA A 481 -3.15 -30.29 11.05
C ALA A 481 -1.69 -29.82 10.87
N PRO A 482 -0.74 -30.46 11.58
CA PRO A 482 0.66 -30.10 11.45
C PRO A 482 1.22 -30.47 10.08
N VAL A 483 2.08 -29.61 9.54
CA VAL A 483 2.69 -29.76 8.21
C VAL A 483 3.87 -30.75 8.27
N ASP A 484 3.97 -31.67 7.32
CA ASP A 484 5.12 -32.57 7.21
C ASP A 484 5.94 -32.21 5.96
N LEU A 485 7.11 -31.61 6.17
CA LEU A 485 7.98 -31.14 5.09
C LEU A 485 9.02 -32.18 4.73
N SER A 486 9.21 -32.47 3.43
CA SER A 486 10.29 -33.36 3.01
C SER A 486 11.68 -32.76 3.25
N ASP A 487 12.66 -33.65 3.49
CA ASP A 487 14.07 -33.28 3.72
C ASP A 487 14.64 -32.39 2.59
N SER A 488 14.19 -32.59 1.34
CA SER A 488 14.65 -31.81 0.20
C SER A 488 14.19 -30.35 0.26
N VAL A 489 12.94 -30.12 0.68
CA VAL A 489 12.40 -28.77 0.90
C VAL A 489 13.15 -28.11 2.06
N VAL A 490 13.30 -28.82 3.18
CA VAL A 490 14.02 -28.31 4.35
C VAL A 490 15.47 -27.93 3.99
N SER A 491 16.19 -28.77 3.26
CA SER A 491 17.55 -28.46 2.80
C SER A 491 17.59 -27.22 1.90
N LEU A 492 16.68 -27.07 0.93
CA LEU A 492 16.66 -25.87 0.10
C LEU A 492 16.41 -24.59 0.93
N LEU A 493 15.45 -24.65 1.86
CA LEU A 493 15.11 -23.53 2.74
C LEU A 493 16.29 -23.12 3.63
N LEU A 494 16.99 -24.09 4.23
CA LEU A 494 18.05 -23.83 5.20
C LEU A 494 19.43 -23.59 4.57
N GLU A 495 19.75 -24.25 3.46
CA GLU A 495 21.07 -24.19 2.83
C GLU A 495 21.15 -23.15 1.71
N THR A 496 20.01 -22.72 1.16
CA THR A 496 19.95 -21.70 0.09
C THR A 496 19.15 -20.47 0.49
N ALA A 497 17.86 -20.62 0.79
CA ALA A 497 16.96 -19.47 0.98
C ALA A 497 17.34 -18.60 2.20
N LEU A 498 17.56 -19.22 3.36
CA LEU A 498 17.93 -18.53 4.58
C LEU A 498 19.28 -17.79 4.46
N PRO A 499 20.38 -18.43 4.01
CA PRO A 499 21.64 -17.72 3.78
C PRO A 499 21.50 -16.55 2.79
N SER A 500 20.73 -16.71 1.72
CA SER A 500 20.45 -15.62 0.77
C SER A 500 19.73 -14.46 1.44
N CYS A 501 18.69 -14.72 2.23
CA CYS A 501 17.97 -13.68 2.98
C CYS A 501 18.90 -12.97 3.98
N LEU A 502 19.72 -13.72 4.73
CA LEU A 502 20.67 -13.14 5.68
C LEU A 502 21.72 -12.27 5.00
N HIS A 503 22.19 -12.68 3.81
CA HIS A 503 23.12 -11.88 3.02
C HIS A 503 22.48 -10.57 2.57
N LEU A 504 21.26 -10.61 2.02
CA LEU A 504 20.52 -9.41 1.60
C LEU A 504 20.27 -8.45 2.77
N LEU A 505 19.82 -8.99 3.91
CA LEU A 505 19.58 -8.21 5.11
C LEU A 505 20.86 -7.49 5.58
N ARG A 506 21.97 -8.22 5.71
CA ARG A 506 23.26 -7.64 6.11
C ARG A 506 23.76 -6.59 5.12
N PHE A 507 23.68 -6.89 3.82
CA PHE A 507 24.10 -5.96 2.77
C PHE A 507 23.34 -4.65 2.84
N ASP A 508 22.02 -4.70 2.93
CA ASP A 508 21.17 -3.49 2.97
C ASP A 508 21.44 -2.67 4.24
N GLN A 509 21.68 -3.33 5.38
CA GLN A 509 22.11 -2.66 6.62
C GLN A 509 23.45 -1.93 6.49
N GLU A 510 24.46 -2.59 5.94
CA GLU A 510 25.80 -2.04 5.76
C GLU A 510 25.80 -0.81 4.84
N HIS A 511 24.83 -0.75 3.91
CA HIS A 511 24.65 0.32 2.94
C HIS A 511 23.56 1.33 3.32
N GLY A 512 23.06 1.30 4.56
CA GLY A 512 22.11 2.29 5.07
C GLY A 512 20.72 2.22 4.43
N ALA A 513 20.23 1.01 4.17
CA ALA A 513 18.98 0.71 3.46
C ALA A 513 18.96 1.23 2.01
N GLY A 514 20.12 1.23 1.35
CA GLY A 514 20.29 1.77 0.00
C GLY A 514 19.54 1.00 -1.09
N LEU A 515 19.10 -0.25 -0.83
CA LEU A 515 18.28 -1.04 -1.75
C LEU A 515 16.82 -1.20 -1.26
N ALA A 516 16.49 -0.75 -0.04
CA ALA A 516 15.17 -0.85 0.56
C ALA A 516 14.60 -2.29 0.64
N LEU A 517 15.47 -3.28 0.86
CA LEU A 517 15.11 -4.71 0.92
C LEU A 517 14.80 -5.20 2.33
N THR A 518 15.23 -4.46 3.36
CA THR A 518 15.18 -4.88 4.76
C THR A 518 13.80 -5.37 5.20
N GLU A 519 12.74 -4.60 4.97
CA GLU A 519 11.38 -4.95 5.41
C GLU A 519 10.87 -6.23 4.72
N LYS A 520 11.04 -6.33 3.40
CA LYS A 520 10.64 -7.52 2.62
C LYS A 520 11.36 -8.78 3.11
N VAL A 521 12.66 -8.68 3.35
CA VAL A 521 13.45 -9.81 3.87
C VAL A 521 13.00 -10.23 5.26
N LEU A 522 12.64 -9.28 6.14
CA LEU A 522 12.09 -9.61 7.46
C LEU A 522 10.74 -10.34 7.37
N VAL A 523 9.86 -9.95 6.43
CA VAL A 523 8.61 -10.65 6.17
C VAL A 523 8.86 -12.08 5.68
N ALA A 524 9.79 -12.27 4.74
CA ALA A 524 10.18 -13.60 4.26
C ALA A 524 10.73 -14.50 5.38
N LEU A 525 11.61 -13.95 6.22
CA LEU A 525 12.18 -14.67 7.37
C LEU A 525 11.12 -14.98 8.44
N ASN A 526 10.15 -14.10 8.63
CA ASN A 526 9.00 -14.34 9.48
C ASN A 526 8.21 -15.55 8.98
N ASN A 527 7.86 -15.58 7.70
CA ASN A 527 7.05 -16.63 7.10
C ASN A 527 7.79 -17.98 7.11
N LEU A 528 9.10 -17.98 6.83
CA LEU A 528 9.94 -19.17 7.00
C LEU A 528 9.91 -19.68 8.45
N SER A 529 10.03 -18.78 9.43
CA SER A 529 10.04 -19.16 10.84
C SER A 529 8.69 -19.75 11.26
N TRP A 530 7.57 -19.16 10.82
CA TRP A 530 6.23 -19.67 11.11
C TRP A 530 5.89 -20.97 10.38
N LEU A 531 6.44 -21.20 9.19
CA LEU A 531 6.35 -22.49 8.51
C LEU A 531 6.94 -23.62 9.38
N PHE A 532 8.12 -23.40 9.97
CA PHE A 532 8.71 -24.40 10.87
C PHE A 532 7.99 -24.53 12.21
N VAL A 533 7.39 -23.46 12.73
CA VAL A 533 6.49 -23.54 13.91
C VAL A 533 5.26 -24.40 13.61
N SER A 534 4.76 -24.35 12.38
CA SER A 534 3.57 -25.09 11.93
C SER A 534 3.86 -26.54 11.53
N SER A 535 5.14 -26.93 11.52
CA SER A 535 5.57 -28.28 11.16
C SER A 535 5.28 -29.28 12.28
N SER A 536 4.98 -30.54 11.92
CA SER A 536 4.72 -31.64 12.85
C SER A 536 5.87 -31.90 13.81
N ALA A 537 7.09 -31.74 13.31
CA ALA A 537 8.31 -31.66 14.08
C ALA A 537 9.16 -30.53 13.52
N ILE A 538 9.72 -29.71 14.42
CA ILE A 538 10.67 -28.68 14.04
C ILE A 538 11.94 -29.36 13.49
N PRO A 539 12.41 -29.02 12.28
CA PRO A 539 13.59 -29.64 11.70
C PRO A 539 14.83 -29.48 12.59
N VAL A 540 15.58 -30.57 12.80
CA VAL A 540 16.76 -30.55 13.69
C VAL A 540 17.82 -29.54 13.20
N ALA A 541 18.00 -29.42 11.88
CA ALA A 541 18.94 -28.48 11.29
C ALA A 541 18.56 -27.02 11.60
N TRP A 542 17.27 -26.69 11.75
CA TRP A 542 16.82 -25.33 12.03
C TRP A 542 17.42 -24.77 13.32
N TYR A 543 17.50 -25.57 14.37
CA TYR A 543 18.09 -25.16 15.66
C TYR A 543 19.52 -24.65 15.56
N SER A 544 20.29 -25.14 14.57
CA SER A 544 21.67 -24.68 14.34
C SER A 544 21.73 -23.31 13.66
N CYS A 545 20.69 -22.92 12.93
CA CYS A 545 20.57 -21.65 12.22
C CYS A 545 20.00 -20.52 13.09
N ILE A 546 19.15 -20.85 14.07
CA ILE A 546 18.47 -19.87 14.94
C ILE A 546 19.46 -18.87 15.59
N PRO A 547 20.63 -19.26 16.14
CA PRO A 547 21.52 -18.31 16.79
C PRO A 547 22.02 -17.20 15.86
N GLU A 548 22.38 -17.53 14.63
CA GLU A 548 22.86 -16.56 13.63
C GLU A 548 21.72 -15.64 13.17
N LEU A 549 20.54 -16.22 12.90
CA LEU A 549 19.35 -15.46 12.53
C LEU A 549 18.95 -14.49 13.65
N TRP A 550 18.91 -14.96 14.90
CA TRP A 550 18.58 -14.13 16.05
C TRP A 550 19.49 -12.90 16.14
N ASP A 551 20.81 -13.09 16.03
CA ASP A 551 21.79 -12.01 16.12
C ASP A 551 21.64 -11.01 14.95
N ALA A 552 21.30 -11.50 13.75
CA ALA A 552 21.00 -10.64 12.61
C ALA A 552 19.75 -9.78 12.85
N ILE A 553 18.66 -10.36 13.39
CA ILE A 553 17.42 -9.63 13.69
C ILE A 553 17.62 -8.59 14.80
N GLU A 554 18.39 -8.91 15.85
CA GLU A 554 18.72 -7.95 16.91
C GLU A 554 19.51 -6.75 16.39
N SER A 555 20.44 -6.97 15.45
CA SER A 555 21.20 -5.90 14.80
C SER A 555 20.28 -4.92 14.07
N VAL A 556 19.22 -5.41 13.40
CA VAL A 556 18.21 -4.58 12.72
C VAL A 556 17.37 -3.78 13.69
N SER A 557 16.85 -4.43 14.72
CA SER A 557 15.89 -3.82 15.64
C SER A 557 16.44 -2.59 16.39
N GLY A 558 17.73 -2.61 16.76
CA GLY A 558 18.35 -1.61 17.63
C GLY A 558 18.38 -0.17 17.12
N LYS A 559 18.21 0.07 15.80
CA LYS A 559 18.23 1.41 15.18
C LYS A 559 17.01 1.70 14.30
N ALA A 560 16.08 0.76 14.25
CA ALA A 560 14.93 0.79 13.35
C ALA A 560 13.79 1.69 13.85
N ASP A 561 12.94 2.12 12.92
CA ASP A 561 11.61 2.66 13.21
C ASP A 561 10.68 1.59 13.81
N ILE A 562 9.46 1.99 14.18
CA ILE A 562 8.50 1.12 14.85
C ILE A 562 8.02 -0.04 13.97
N ASP A 563 7.93 0.15 12.65
CA ASP A 563 7.46 -0.90 11.75
C ASP A 563 8.53 -1.97 11.53
N THR A 564 9.75 -1.56 11.25
CA THR A 564 10.87 -2.51 11.15
C THR A 564 11.07 -3.26 12.47
N GLN A 565 10.90 -2.61 13.63
CA GLN A 565 10.95 -3.29 14.92
C GLN A 565 9.80 -4.28 15.15
N ARG A 566 8.58 -3.96 14.70
CA ARG A 566 7.44 -4.88 14.69
C ARG A 566 7.76 -6.13 13.87
N LEU A 567 8.32 -5.97 12.67
CA LEU A 567 8.73 -7.08 11.82
C LEU A 567 9.82 -7.94 12.48
N CYS A 568 10.86 -7.32 13.05
CA CYS A 568 11.88 -8.05 13.82
C CYS A 568 11.26 -8.86 14.97
N LEU A 569 10.32 -8.26 15.70
CA LEU A 569 9.68 -8.90 16.84
C LEU A 569 8.84 -10.12 16.44
N ASN A 570 8.17 -10.07 15.29
CA ASN A 570 7.43 -11.21 14.75
C ASN A 570 8.34 -12.40 14.43
N VAL A 571 9.53 -12.14 13.85
CA VAL A 571 10.54 -13.19 13.64
C VAL A 571 11.00 -13.77 14.98
N LEU A 572 11.41 -12.91 15.94
CA LEU A 572 11.88 -13.35 17.26
C LEU A 572 10.81 -14.14 18.03
N TRP A 573 9.53 -13.81 17.83
CA TRP A 573 8.41 -14.54 18.38
C TRP A 573 8.32 -15.97 17.86
N ALA A 574 8.36 -16.16 16.54
CA ALA A 574 8.40 -17.50 15.95
C ALA A 574 9.62 -18.29 16.45
N LEU A 575 10.81 -17.68 16.47
CA LEU A 575 12.04 -18.34 16.96
C LEU A 575 11.94 -18.74 18.43
N SER A 576 11.29 -17.92 19.26
CA SER A 576 11.07 -18.23 20.67
C SER A 576 10.17 -19.45 20.86
N LYS A 577 9.14 -19.59 20.02
CA LYS A 577 8.30 -20.79 19.99
C LYS A 577 9.10 -22.04 19.60
N CYS A 578 10.02 -21.92 18.64
CA CYS A 578 10.88 -23.04 18.24
C CYS A 578 11.84 -23.47 19.36
N LEU A 579 12.51 -22.51 20.02
CA LEU A 579 13.53 -22.80 21.03
C LEU A 579 12.95 -23.38 22.33
N GLY A 580 11.70 -23.03 22.67
CA GLY A 580 11.14 -23.36 23.97
C GLY A 580 12.10 -22.92 25.09
N PRO A 581 12.32 -23.72 26.15
CA PRO A 581 13.10 -23.32 27.35
C PRO A 581 14.51 -22.79 27.07
N GLU A 582 15.11 -23.13 25.94
CA GLU A 582 16.45 -22.68 25.57
C GLU A 582 16.51 -21.18 25.21
N VAL A 583 15.37 -20.53 24.96
CA VAL A 583 15.28 -19.09 24.66
C VAL A 583 15.83 -18.21 25.80
N GLN A 584 15.83 -18.71 27.04
CA GLN A 584 16.38 -18.00 28.22
C GLN A 584 17.87 -17.64 28.08
N ARG A 585 18.61 -18.31 27.18
CA ARG A 585 20.02 -18.00 26.90
C ARG A 585 20.18 -16.75 26.02
N LYS A 586 19.15 -16.38 25.28
CA LYS A 586 19.13 -15.23 24.36
C LYS A 586 18.41 -14.02 24.96
N VAL A 587 17.34 -14.23 25.72
CA VAL A 587 16.53 -13.15 26.29
C VAL A 587 16.88 -12.89 27.75
N ASN A 588 17.19 -11.64 28.09
CA ASN A 588 17.39 -11.19 29.46
C ASN A 588 16.19 -10.34 29.98
N PRO A 589 16.05 -10.16 31.31
CA PRO A 589 14.95 -9.39 31.88
C PRO A 589 14.91 -7.90 31.47
N GLU A 590 16.07 -7.29 31.20
CA GLU A 590 16.17 -5.88 30.80
C GLU A 590 15.57 -5.63 29.40
N MET A 591 15.76 -6.56 28.47
CA MET A 591 15.15 -6.51 27.13
C MET A 591 13.63 -6.53 27.22
N VAL A 592 13.08 -7.40 28.08
CA VAL A 592 11.64 -7.49 28.29
C VAL A 592 11.10 -6.21 28.94
N GLU A 593 11.81 -5.65 29.92
CA GLU A 593 11.41 -4.39 30.55
C GLU A 593 11.44 -3.22 29.57
N SER A 594 12.46 -3.13 28.72
CA SER A 594 12.56 -2.14 27.65
C SER A 594 11.38 -2.23 26.68
N LEU A 595 11.04 -3.45 26.24
CA LEU A 595 9.91 -3.69 25.33
C LEU A 595 8.56 -3.29 25.97
N LEU A 596 8.34 -3.66 27.23
CA LEU A 596 7.12 -3.32 27.96
C LEU A 596 6.98 -1.81 28.18
N ASN A 597 8.08 -1.12 28.51
CA ASN A 597 8.09 0.34 28.65
C ASN A 597 7.73 1.01 27.33
N LYS A 598 8.30 0.53 26.22
CA LYS A 598 7.98 1.02 24.88
C LYS A 598 6.52 0.81 24.51
N CYS A 599 5.94 -0.36 24.81
CA CYS A 599 4.51 -0.60 24.63
C CYS A 599 3.66 0.42 25.42
N GLN A 600 4.03 0.72 26.66
CA GLN A 600 3.33 1.71 27.48
C GLN A 600 3.44 3.13 26.91
N GLU A 601 4.58 3.50 26.34
CA GLU A 601 4.76 4.78 25.66
C GLU A 601 3.86 4.90 24.41
N VAL A 602 3.84 3.86 23.58
CA VAL A 602 2.99 3.78 22.38
C VAL A 602 1.50 3.91 22.75
N ILE A 603 1.04 3.10 23.73
CA ILE A 603 -0.34 3.15 24.23
C ILE A 603 -0.65 4.52 24.88
N GLY A 604 0.28 5.08 25.65
CA GLY A 604 0.11 6.34 26.37
C GLY A 604 -0.04 7.56 25.47
N ASN A 605 0.51 7.49 24.25
CA ASN A 605 0.49 8.59 23.27
C ASN A 605 -0.67 8.52 22.26
N ALA A 606 -1.71 7.75 22.55
CA ALA A 606 -2.87 7.49 21.66
C ALA A 606 -3.54 8.71 20.99
N SER A 607 -3.32 9.93 21.50
CA SER A 607 -3.89 11.18 20.95
C SER A 607 -2.99 11.90 19.93
N GLN A 608 -1.73 11.48 19.76
CA GLN A 608 -0.74 12.08 18.85
C GLN A 608 -0.25 11.12 17.76
N GLN A 609 -0.90 9.96 17.60
CA GLN A 609 -0.48 8.87 16.71
C GLN A 609 -0.54 9.29 15.24
N GLU A 610 0.53 9.02 14.49
CA GLU A 610 0.58 9.18 13.03
C GLU A 610 -0.10 7.99 12.32
N ASP A 611 0.08 6.77 12.84
CA ASP A 611 -0.55 5.54 12.35
C ASP A 611 -1.02 4.61 13.51
N PRO A 612 -2.30 4.71 13.92
CA PRO A 612 -2.83 3.88 15.00
C PRO A 612 -2.86 2.38 14.73
N ALA A 613 -2.88 1.94 13.46
CA ALA A 613 -2.95 0.52 13.11
C ALA A 613 -1.59 -0.14 13.30
N LEU A 614 -0.54 0.50 12.79
CA LEU A 614 0.85 0.06 12.97
C LEU A 614 1.23 -0.06 14.45
N GLU A 615 0.84 0.93 15.25
CA GLU A 615 1.10 0.94 16.69
C GLU A 615 0.35 -0.18 17.42
N LEU A 616 -0.88 -0.49 17.01
CA LEU A 616 -1.64 -1.63 17.53
C LEU A 616 -0.94 -2.95 17.23
N ASP A 617 -0.49 -3.15 15.98
CA ASP A 617 0.21 -4.37 15.56
C ASP A 617 1.52 -4.56 16.33
N PHE A 618 2.30 -3.49 16.51
CA PHE A 618 3.52 -3.54 17.33
C PHE A 618 3.23 -4.03 18.76
N VAL A 619 2.16 -3.53 19.38
CA VAL A 619 1.76 -3.96 20.73
C VAL A 619 1.31 -5.42 20.73
N LEU A 620 0.55 -5.86 19.73
CA LEU A 620 0.12 -7.25 19.60
C LEU A 620 1.31 -8.21 19.45
N SER A 621 2.27 -7.90 18.58
CA SER A 621 3.52 -8.64 18.43
C SER A 621 4.30 -8.73 19.75
N SER A 622 4.34 -7.62 20.50
CA SER A 622 5.01 -7.56 21.81
C SER A 622 4.33 -8.43 22.85
N VAL A 623 3.00 -8.40 22.90
CA VAL A 623 2.20 -9.23 23.80
C VAL A 623 2.41 -10.72 23.47
N GLY A 624 2.35 -11.09 22.19
CA GLY A 624 2.60 -12.45 21.72
C GLY A 624 3.99 -12.97 22.12
N PHE A 625 5.03 -12.20 21.79
CA PHE A 625 6.43 -12.53 22.13
C PHE A 625 6.61 -12.72 23.64
N VAL A 626 6.19 -11.74 24.44
CA VAL A 626 6.33 -11.78 25.90
C VAL A 626 5.53 -12.93 26.51
N GLY A 627 4.35 -13.21 25.97
CA GLY A 627 3.53 -14.35 26.37
C GLY A 627 4.24 -15.69 26.19
N THR A 628 4.86 -15.90 25.03
CA THR A 628 5.67 -17.10 24.76
C THR A 628 6.87 -17.19 25.72
N LEU A 629 7.55 -16.08 26.01
CA LEU A 629 8.65 -16.08 26.98
C LEU A 629 8.16 -16.39 28.40
N ALA A 630 6.99 -15.92 28.79
CA ALA A 630 6.43 -16.16 30.12
C ALA A 630 6.15 -17.65 30.40
N GLN A 631 5.59 -18.37 29.43
CA GLN A 631 5.41 -19.84 29.51
C GLN A 631 6.73 -20.59 29.69
N THR A 632 7.79 -20.03 29.11
CA THR A 632 9.02 -20.74 28.80
C THR A 632 10.14 -20.47 29.80
N ILE A 633 10.22 -19.25 30.32
CA ILE A 633 11.27 -18.80 31.25
C ILE A 633 10.79 -18.91 32.71
N GLY A 634 9.49 -19.12 32.95
CA GLY A 634 8.93 -19.21 34.31
C GLY A 634 9.16 -17.94 35.13
N ASN A 635 9.41 -16.80 34.47
CA ASN A 635 9.79 -15.56 35.14
C ASN A 635 8.56 -14.79 35.64
N VAL A 636 8.35 -14.92 36.95
CA VAL A 636 7.28 -14.34 37.78
C VAL A 636 7.04 -12.83 37.56
N ASP A 637 8.07 -12.06 37.18
CA ASP A 637 7.97 -10.60 37.03
C ASP A 637 7.45 -10.15 35.65
N VAL A 638 7.66 -10.97 34.62
CA VAL A 638 7.23 -10.69 33.23
C VAL A 638 5.71 -10.81 33.09
N THR A 639 5.13 -11.87 33.67
CA THR A 639 3.68 -12.13 33.62
C THR A 639 2.86 -11.12 34.45
N ARG A 640 3.48 -10.47 35.45
CA ARG A 640 2.79 -9.54 36.35
C ARG A 640 2.35 -8.23 35.68
N ARG A 641 3.00 -7.82 34.60
CA ARG A 641 2.90 -6.45 34.05
C ARG A 641 2.10 -6.30 32.75
N ALA A 642 1.63 -7.40 32.15
CA ALA A 642 1.03 -7.47 30.81
C ALA A 642 -0.44 -6.98 30.68
N GLY A 643 -0.96 -6.12 31.56
CA GLY A 643 -2.39 -5.77 31.46
C GLY A 643 -2.79 -4.44 32.06
N GLN A 644 -2.78 -3.36 31.25
CA GLN A 644 -3.67 -2.20 31.42
C GLN A 644 -3.99 -1.49 30.07
N LYS A 645 -5.29 -1.55 29.71
CA LYS A 645 -6.10 -0.70 28.78
C LYS A 645 -5.74 -0.60 27.27
N GLN A 646 -6.82 -0.73 26.46
CA GLN A 646 -7.01 -0.41 25.01
C GLN A 646 -6.81 -1.56 24.01
N GLY A 647 -7.54 -1.49 22.86
CA GLY A 647 -7.71 -2.51 21.82
C GLY A 647 -8.59 -3.70 22.22
N VAL A 648 -9.58 -4.11 21.43
CA VAL A 648 -10.33 -5.37 21.70
C VAL A 648 -9.39 -6.56 21.47
N GLU A 649 -8.58 -6.46 20.42
CA GLU A 649 -7.54 -7.37 19.95
C GLU A 649 -6.51 -7.65 21.05
N ILE A 650 -5.98 -6.60 21.67
CA ILE A 650 -5.00 -6.72 22.77
C ILE A 650 -5.62 -7.47 23.94
N VAL A 651 -6.88 -7.17 24.28
CA VAL A 651 -7.59 -7.85 25.38
C VAL A 651 -7.78 -9.33 25.07
N VAL A 652 -8.18 -9.66 23.84
CA VAL A 652 -8.35 -11.06 23.39
C VAL A 652 -7.03 -11.82 23.47
N GLU A 653 -5.97 -11.26 22.90
CA GLU A 653 -4.66 -11.93 22.86
C GLU A 653 -4.07 -12.10 24.25
N THR A 654 -4.17 -11.09 25.10
CA THR A 654 -3.70 -11.14 26.50
C THR A 654 -4.46 -12.21 27.30
N LEU A 655 -5.78 -12.34 27.08
CA LEU A 655 -6.58 -13.36 27.75
C LEU A 655 -6.19 -14.77 27.32
N ASN A 656 -6.02 -15.01 26.02
CA ASN A 656 -5.57 -16.31 25.51
C ASN A 656 -4.22 -16.70 26.09
N LEU A 657 -3.25 -15.77 26.12
CA LEU A 657 -1.96 -16.00 26.75
C LEU A 657 -2.07 -16.33 28.25
N ILE A 658 -2.96 -15.66 28.98
CA ILE A 658 -3.21 -15.98 30.40
C ILE A 658 -3.76 -17.40 30.55
N PHE A 659 -4.67 -17.82 29.66
CA PHE A 659 -5.22 -19.17 29.69
C PHE A 659 -4.15 -20.22 29.41
N ASP A 660 -3.27 -19.95 28.44
CA ASP A 660 -2.22 -20.89 28.05
C ASP A 660 -1.12 -20.97 29.12
N ILE A 661 -0.69 -19.82 29.67
CA ILE A 661 0.33 -19.79 30.73
C ILE A 661 -0.21 -20.49 31.97
N PHE A 662 -1.38 -20.10 32.44
CA PHE A 662 -1.90 -20.58 33.72
C PHE A 662 -2.91 -21.70 33.54
N GLY A 663 -2.83 -22.51 32.48
CA GLY A 663 -3.78 -23.59 32.24
C GLY A 663 -3.78 -24.69 33.31
N ASP A 664 -2.66 -24.87 34.01
CA ASP A 664 -2.42 -26.03 34.88
C ASP A 664 -1.71 -25.64 36.19
N ALA A 665 -2.24 -26.12 37.33
CA ALA A 665 -1.65 -25.95 38.66
C ALA A 665 -0.35 -26.73 38.87
N GLU A 666 -0.01 -27.71 38.02
CA GLU A 666 1.25 -28.46 38.11
C GLU A 666 2.45 -27.62 37.66
N PHE A 667 2.23 -26.51 36.94
CA PHE A 667 3.32 -25.62 36.53
C PHE A 667 3.95 -24.86 37.71
N GLU A 668 5.28 -24.81 37.74
CA GLU A 668 6.07 -24.26 38.86
C GLU A 668 5.77 -22.78 39.17
N TYR A 669 5.29 -22.04 38.17
CA TYR A 669 4.97 -20.62 38.28
C TYR A 669 3.49 -20.33 38.65
N ASP A 670 2.59 -21.32 38.63
CA ASP A 670 1.16 -21.07 38.93
C ASP A 670 0.96 -20.58 40.38
N LEU A 671 1.56 -21.26 41.36
CA LEU A 671 1.47 -20.85 42.76
C LEU A 671 2.10 -19.46 43.04
N PRO A 672 3.39 -19.21 42.75
CA PRO A 672 4.03 -17.95 43.09
C PRO A 672 3.54 -16.74 42.26
N VAL A 673 2.96 -16.97 41.08
CA VAL A 673 2.52 -15.87 40.20
C VAL A 673 1.01 -15.71 40.22
N PHE A 674 0.26 -16.76 39.89
CA PHE A 674 -1.18 -16.68 39.68
C PHE A 674 -1.93 -16.63 41.01
N VAL A 675 -1.64 -17.58 41.89
CA VAL A 675 -2.31 -17.70 43.19
C VAL A 675 -1.85 -16.59 44.13
N GLU A 676 -0.54 -16.48 44.41
CA GLU A 676 0.01 -15.47 45.32
C GLU A 676 -0.13 -14.04 44.76
N GLY A 677 -0.05 -13.86 43.44
CA GLY A 677 -0.27 -12.57 42.79
C GLY A 677 -1.74 -12.13 42.72
N GLY A 678 -2.68 -13.00 43.11
CA GLY A 678 -4.12 -12.72 43.16
C GLY A 678 -4.73 -12.50 41.77
N PHE A 679 -4.26 -13.23 40.75
CA PHE A 679 -4.74 -13.09 39.37
C PHE A 679 -6.21 -13.48 39.23
N LEU A 680 -6.65 -14.55 39.90
CA LEU A 680 -8.05 -15.00 39.87
C LEU A 680 -9.02 -13.86 40.24
N THR A 681 -8.76 -13.17 41.36
CA THR A 681 -9.57 -12.03 41.81
C THR A 681 -9.53 -10.85 40.85
N ARG A 682 -8.42 -10.64 40.12
CA ARG A 682 -8.32 -9.58 39.10
C ARG A 682 -9.12 -9.95 37.85
N LEU A 683 -9.04 -11.20 37.39
CA LEU A 683 -9.81 -11.71 36.26
C LEU A 683 -11.32 -11.64 36.54
N GLU A 684 -11.76 -12.02 37.74
CA GLU A 684 -13.16 -11.87 38.17
C GLU A 684 -13.64 -10.41 38.14
N LYS A 685 -12.77 -9.46 38.52
CA LYS A 685 -13.10 -8.03 38.45
C LYS A 685 -13.08 -7.48 37.02
N LEU A 686 -12.29 -8.08 36.13
CA LEU A 686 -12.16 -7.67 34.74
C LEU A 686 -13.26 -8.24 33.84
N GLU A 687 -13.84 -9.39 34.19
CA GLU A 687 -14.87 -10.09 33.39
C GLU A 687 -15.99 -9.15 32.90
N PRO A 688 -16.60 -8.28 33.74
CA PRO A 688 -17.69 -7.42 33.26
C PRO A 688 -17.22 -6.39 32.21
N ALA A 689 -15.97 -5.95 32.31
CA ALA A 689 -15.36 -5.05 31.34
C ALA A 689 -15.04 -5.78 30.02
N VAL A 690 -14.59 -7.03 30.09
CA VAL A 690 -14.34 -7.90 28.91
C VAL A 690 -15.66 -8.20 28.19
N HIS A 691 -16.72 -8.54 28.91
CA HIS A 691 -18.05 -8.72 28.32
C HIS A 691 -18.54 -7.45 27.60
N SER A 692 -18.36 -6.28 28.22
CA SER A 692 -18.69 -5.00 27.60
C SER A 692 -17.84 -4.72 26.35
N CYS A 693 -16.55 -5.08 26.37
CA CYS A 693 -15.64 -4.98 25.24
C CYS A 693 -16.17 -5.77 24.04
N TYR A 694 -16.40 -7.07 24.23
CA TYR A 694 -17.01 -7.96 23.24
C TYR A 694 -18.36 -7.42 22.73
N LYS A 695 -19.27 -6.97 23.60
CA LYS A 695 -20.59 -6.46 23.17
C LYS A 695 -20.51 -5.18 22.33
N ARG A 696 -19.44 -4.40 22.46
CA ARG A 696 -19.22 -3.16 21.72
C ARG A 696 -18.56 -3.37 20.35
N THR A 697 -17.91 -4.50 20.12
CA THR A 697 -17.36 -4.87 18.81
C THR A 697 -18.48 -5.04 17.79
N ASP A 698 -18.41 -4.32 16.68
CA ASP A 698 -19.47 -4.30 15.68
C ASP A 698 -19.45 -5.59 14.85
N LYS A 699 -20.49 -6.40 14.95
CA LYS A 699 -20.60 -7.69 14.24
C LYS A 699 -20.64 -7.58 12.72
N HIS A 700 -21.02 -6.41 12.19
CA HIS A 700 -21.14 -6.19 10.75
C HIS A 700 -19.87 -5.60 10.16
N ARG A 701 -19.11 -4.86 10.98
CA ARG A 701 -17.84 -4.25 10.56
C ARG A 701 -16.67 -5.21 10.78
N GLU A 702 -16.67 -5.94 11.90
CA GLU A 702 -15.54 -6.76 12.36
C GLU A 702 -16.06 -8.13 12.87
N PRO A 703 -16.62 -8.97 11.98
CA PRO A 703 -17.27 -10.23 12.38
C PRO A 703 -16.31 -11.22 13.04
N GLU A 704 -15.08 -11.33 12.52
CA GLU A 704 -14.05 -12.25 13.04
C GLU A 704 -13.54 -11.82 14.41
N LEU A 705 -13.19 -10.54 14.58
CA LEU A 705 -12.77 -10.00 15.88
C LEU A 705 -13.86 -10.18 16.93
N ARG A 706 -15.13 -10.00 16.54
CA ARG A 706 -16.25 -10.24 17.43
C ARG A 706 -16.35 -11.71 17.84
N ALA A 707 -16.16 -12.64 16.92
CA ALA A 707 -16.18 -14.07 17.21
C ALA A 707 -15.04 -14.44 18.18
N ARG A 708 -13.81 -13.99 17.91
CA ARG A 708 -12.65 -14.17 18.80
C ARG A 708 -12.88 -13.56 20.18
N ALA A 709 -13.46 -12.36 20.25
CA ALA A 709 -13.79 -11.71 21.52
C ALA A 709 -14.88 -12.43 22.31
N GLU A 710 -15.86 -13.02 21.63
CA GLU A 710 -16.88 -13.87 22.25
C GLU A 710 -16.28 -15.14 22.81
N GLU A 711 -15.41 -15.79 22.04
CA GLU A 711 -14.70 -16.99 22.46
C GLU A 711 -13.81 -16.72 23.68
N ALA A 712 -12.97 -15.68 23.62
CA ALA A 712 -12.10 -15.31 24.74
C ALA A 712 -12.88 -14.99 26.01
N TRP A 713 -14.05 -14.33 25.89
CA TRP A 713 -14.94 -14.08 27.04
C TRP A 713 -15.58 -15.37 27.58
N ASN A 714 -16.02 -16.28 26.71
CA ASN A 714 -16.54 -17.58 27.13
C ASN A 714 -15.47 -18.42 27.83
N ASN A 715 -14.25 -18.43 27.28
CA ASN A 715 -13.10 -19.11 27.86
C ASN A 715 -12.68 -18.46 29.19
N LEU A 716 -12.75 -17.13 29.34
CA LEU A 716 -12.52 -16.45 30.62
C LEU A 716 -13.44 -16.97 31.72
N ASN A 717 -14.74 -17.09 31.45
CA ASN A 717 -15.70 -17.61 32.42
C ASN A 717 -15.37 -19.05 32.83
N ARG A 718 -15.12 -19.92 31.83
CA ARG A 718 -14.73 -21.31 32.06
C ARG A 718 -13.43 -21.41 32.86
N PHE A 719 -12.45 -20.58 32.53
CA PHE A 719 -11.14 -20.54 33.17
C PHE A 719 -11.23 -20.09 34.63
N ILE A 720 -12.01 -19.03 34.93
CA ILE A 720 -12.27 -18.59 36.30
C ILE A 720 -12.91 -19.71 37.12
N ASP A 721 -13.94 -20.38 36.56
CA ASP A 721 -14.63 -21.47 37.25
C ASP A 721 -13.72 -22.69 37.47
N TYR A 722 -12.89 -23.03 36.48
CA TYR A 722 -11.87 -24.06 36.59
C TYR A 722 -10.87 -23.75 37.72
N LYS A 723 -10.26 -22.55 37.69
CA LYS A 723 -9.26 -22.11 38.67
C LYS A 723 -9.76 -22.00 40.10
N ARG A 724 -11.06 -21.76 40.32
CA ARG A 724 -11.65 -21.81 41.66
C ARG A 724 -11.54 -23.19 42.31
N HIS A 725 -11.64 -24.25 41.51
CA HIS A 725 -11.73 -25.63 41.99
C HIS A 725 -10.43 -26.42 41.85
N GLU A 726 -9.51 -25.96 41.02
CA GLU A 726 -8.28 -26.68 40.66
C GLU A 726 -7.40 -27.08 41.87
N ARG A 727 -7.31 -26.21 42.88
CA ARG A 727 -6.52 -26.44 44.11
C ARG A 727 -7.40 -26.64 45.37
N SER A 728 -8.70 -26.91 45.18
CA SER A 728 -9.69 -27.12 46.27
C SER A 728 -9.64 -28.51 46.88
#